data_AF-A0A926XQH5-F1
#
_entry.id   AF-A0A926XQH5-F1
#
_cell.length_a   1.000
_cell.length_b   1.000
_cell.length_c   1.000
_cell.angle_alpha   90.00
_cell.angle_beta   90.00
_cell.angle_gamma   90.00
#
_symmetry.space_group_name_H-M   'P 1'
#
loop_
_entity.id
_entity.type
_entity.pdbx_description
1 polymer ?
#
loop_
_entity_poly.entity_id
_entity_poly.type
_entity_poly.pdbx_seq_one_letter_code
_entity_poly.pdbx_strand_id
1 'polypeptide(L)'
;MVNSTPRLSDIQNHWARPFVEALVRQGIISGFPDGSFRPDLSMTRAQYAAVLKQAFSLPAKRQYTPFVDVPSNHWALPAIQKAYEMGFLSGIGGNRFQPNDRLSRLQILLSLTSGLNLGSTRLAEIREALPSLYQDVAQIPGYAMDKVAIATEKKLVVNYPNLKILNPNLAATRADVAVSIYQALLLGGRVPEIESVFVIVPPVSQVPLPPPPPPPPPPPPPPPPPPPPPPPTPPIVPPPPPPPPPPPPPPPPPPPPVGVPQTVKVGHAREFRGLWIATVWNTDWPSNSSLSAAQEQQELVKILDRAQSANLNAVILQVRPEGDAVYASTLEPWSAWLTGTQGKAPDPLYDPLELAIAEAHKRNLELHVWLNPCRASVRAPETAPLAAPHIGVTNPEAVYPWSQGKRRWMDPSVNAVRDRLFNVVTDLVRRYDLDGLQLDDSFYPYPIAGEPFPDDKTYAAYRAGGGQLSLADWRRDNVNTLVQRLSTGIKALKPQVKFGASVFGIWKSENPPQIRGMSACDEIYADSKKWLEQGWVDYLSPQLYWPIDQTAQSYTALLKWWTENNPQNRHIYAANNLSNLTDKNWELSEIERQVEVSRSMRDRLSLGNIFFSANLLMANTKDVASKFTSTTFARPALVPAIDGISSEIPPLPKNVTGRSGQISWDAATASNLRAWTLYKQDGSNWNLHKIVPITTTTVTVEAGTYALCSVNKTAKESDGVVVSVT
;
A
#
# COMPACT_ATOMS: atom_id res chain seq x y z
N MET A 1 -32.62 46.24 13.96
CA MET A 1 -32.90 45.33 12.84
C MET A 1 -32.62 43.92 13.30
N VAL A 2 -33.61 43.04 13.26
CA VAL A 2 -33.46 41.62 13.62
C VAL A 2 -32.67 40.98 12.47
N ASN A 3 -31.36 40.78 12.65
CA ASN A 3 -30.52 40.16 11.63
C ASN A 3 -30.90 38.67 11.53
N SER A 4 -31.72 38.33 10.54
CA SER A 4 -31.93 36.96 10.12
C SER A 4 -30.60 36.39 9.63
N THR A 5 -30.10 35.34 10.29
CA THR A 5 -28.94 34.58 9.81
C THR A 5 -29.24 34.09 8.40
N PRO A 6 -28.33 34.23 7.43
CA PRO A 6 -28.48 33.61 6.11
C PRO A 6 -28.75 32.11 6.29
N ARG A 7 -29.88 31.62 5.79
CA ARG A 7 -30.24 30.21 5.89
C ARG A 7 -29.35 29.42 4.93
N LEU A 8 -28.38 28.68 5.49
CA LEU A 8 -27.49 27.82 4.72
C LEU A 8 -28.22 26.53 4.32
N SER A 9 -28.12 26.16 3.05
CA SER A 9 -28.99 25.13 2.43
C SER A 9 -28.58 23.69 2.72
N ASP A 10 -27.38 23.43 3.24
CA ASP A 10 -26.76 22.10 3.31
C ASP A 10 -26.23 21.70 4.69
N ILE A 11 -26.62 22.43 5.76
CA ILE A 11 -26.18 22.14 7.13
C ILE A 11 -27.29 21.69 8.07
N GLN A 12 -28.55 21.56 7.63
CA GLN A 12 -29.69 21.44 8.55
C GLN A 12 -29.63 20.21 9.45
N ASN A 13 -29.07 19.12 8.93
CA ASN A 13 -28.87 17.84 9.64
C ASN A 13 -27.38 17.57 9.93
N HIS A 14 -26.51 18.57 9.74
CA HIS A 14 -25.06 18.40 9.89
C HIS A 14 -24.64 18.61 11.34
N TRP A 15 -23.77 17.76 11.87
CA TRP A 15 -23.33 17.78 13.28
C TRP A 15 -22.70 19.11 13.71
N ALA A 16 -22.00 19.79 12.78
CA ALA A 16 -21.36 21.08 13.01
C ALA A 16 -22.30 22.30 12.89
N ARG A 17 -23.59 22.10 12.54
CA ARG A 17 -24.55 23.19 12.28
C ARG A 17 -24.57 24.30 13.34
N PRO A 18 -24.74 24.02 14.65
CA PRO A 18 -24.90 25.09 15.63
C PRO A 18 -23.64 25.98 15.71
N PHE A 19 -22.46 25.39 15.53
CA PHE A 19 -21.18 26.10 15.48
C PHE A 19 -21.07 26.96 14.22
N VAL A 20 -21.45 26.40 13.07
CA VAL A 20 -21.43 27.12 11.79
C VAL A 20 -22.37 28.32 11.84
N GLU A 21 -23.63 28.14 12.25
CA GLU A 21 -24.61 29.23 12.34
C GLU A 21 -24.17 30.33 13.32
N ALA A 22 -23.52 29.97 14.43
CA ALA A 22 -23.00 30.94 15.38
C ALA A 22 -21.84 31.76 14.79
N LEU A 23 -20.87 31.12 14.13
CA LEU A 23 -19.76 31.84 13.49
C LEU A 23 -20.20 32.68 12.29
N VAL A 24 -21.20 32.24 11.53
CA VAL A 24 -21.80 33.03 10.43
C VAL A 24 -22.48 34.28 10.98
N ARG A 25 -23.25 34.17 12.07
CA ARG A 25 -23.88 35.34 12.72
C ARG A 25 -22.86 36.38 13.20
N GLN A 26 -21.68 35.92 13.61
CA GLN A 26 -20.58 36.80 14.03
C GLN A 26 -19.73 37.31 12.85
N GLY A 27 -20.07 36.91 11.61
CA GLY A 27 -19.31 37.27 10.42
C GLY A 27 -17.90 36.69 10.39
N ILE A 28 -17.64 35.61 11.12
CA ILE A 28 -16.32 34.97 11.20
C ILE A 28 -16.07 34.03 10.02
N ILE A 29 -17.12 33.34 9.60
CA ILE A 29 -17.13 32.49 8.40
C ILE A 29 -18.34 32.84 7.54
N SER A 30 -18.26 32.54 6.25
CA SER A 30 -19.34 32.75 5.30
C SER A 30 -19.64 31.49 4.47
N GLY A 31 -20.87 31.41 4.00
CA GLY A 31 -21.28 30.46 2.95
C GLY A 31 -20.86 30.94 1.56
N PHE A 32 -21.18 30.12 0.57
CA PHE A 32 -20.98 30.40 -0.84
C PHE A 32 -22.15 31.22 -1.41
N PRO A 33 -21.98 31.90 -2.56
CA PRO A 33 -23.04 32.69 -3.19
C PRO A 33 -24.31 31.90 -3.54
N ASP A 34 -24.20 30.57 -3.68
CA ASP A 34 -25.32 29.65 -3.94
C ASP A 34 -26.15 29.32 -2.67
N GLY A 35 -25.80 29.92 -1.52
CA GLY A 35 -26.47 29.69 -0.25
C GLY A 35 -26.02 28.43 0.50
N SER A 36 -25.03 27.69 -0.02
CA SER A 36 -24.45 26.52 0.66
C SER A 36 -23.29 26.91 1.60
N PHE A 37 -22.99 26.07 2.58
CA PHE A 37 -21.78 26.17 3.40
C PHE A 37 -20.71 25.18 2.97
N ARG A 38 -21.08 24.03 2.40
CA ARG A 38 -20.25 22.89 2.02
C ARG A 38 -19.42 22.36 3.19
N PRO A 39 -20.08 21.85 4.26
CA PRO A 39 -19.41 21.52 5.52
C PRO A 39 -18.31 20.45 5.36
N ASP A 40 -18.50 19.48 4.48
CA ASP A 40 -17.56 18.36 4.27
C ASP A 40 -16.42 18.66 3.28
N LEU A 41 -16.45 19.83 2.64
CA LEU A 41 -15.39 20.23 1.72
C LEU A 41 -14.13 20.63 2.51
N SER A 42 -12.96 20.13 2.09
CA SER A 42 -11.70 20.51 2.71
C SER A 42 -11.36 21.99 2.51
N MET A 43 -10.72 22.61 3.50
CA MET A 43 -10.32 24.02 3.46
C MET A 43 -8.85 24.18 3.09
N THR A 44 -8.54 25.18 2.25
CA THR A 44 -7.16 25.55 1.91
C THR A 44 -6.51 26.38 3.01
N ARG A 45 -5.17 26.46 2.99
CA ARG A 45 -4.38 27.28 3.91
C ARG A 45 -4.73 28.77 3.83
N ALA A 46 -4.97 29.31 2.63
CA ALA A 46 -5.39 30.70 2.44
C ALA A 46 -6.78 30.98 3.02
N GLN A 47 -7.73 30.08 2.82
CA GLN A 47 -9.08 30.19 3.40
C GLN A 47 -9.04 30.15 4.93
N TYR A 48 -8.26 29.24 5.51
CA TYR A 48 -8.09 29.16 6.95
C TYR A 48 -7.43 30.42 7.54
N ALA A 49 -6.44 31.00 6.85
CA ALA A 49 -5.85 32.28 7.26
C ALA A 49 -6.90 33.41 7.31
N ALA A 50 -7.83 33.45 6.34
CA ALA A 50 -8.94 34.40 6.33
C ALA A 50 -9.86 34.22 7.54
N VAL A 51 -10.20 32.97 7.90
CA VAL A 51 -10.97 32.66 9.11
C VAL A 51 -10.25 33.13 10.37
N LEU A 52 -8.94 32.85 10.49
CA LEU A 52 -8.13 33.26 11.64
C LEU A 52 -8.06 34.77 11.81
N LYS A 53 -7.85 35.51 10.71
CA LYS A 53 -7.82 36.98 10.69
C LYS A 53 -9.13 37.56 11.23
N GLN A 54 -10.26 36.96 10.87
CA GLN A 54 -11.57 37.43 11.29
C GLN A 54 -11.91 36.98 12.73
N ALA A 55 -11.50 35.77 13.10
CA ALA A 55 -11.77 35.22 14.43
C ALA A 55 -10.94 35.91 15.52
N PHE A 56 -9.68 36.26 15.28
CA PHE A 56 -8.74 36.69 16.33
C PHE A 56 -8.08 38.04 16.03
N SER A 57 -7.93 38.85 17.08
CA SER A 57 -7.16 40.09 17.07
C SER A 57 -6.13 40.04 18.20
N LEU A 58 -4.98 39.41 17.92
CA LEU A 58 -3.87 39.28 18.87
C LEU A 58 -2.71 40.22 18.48
N PRO A 59 -1.87 40.63 19.45
CA PRO A 59 -0.61 41.33 19.16
C PRO A 59 0.29 40.51 18.23
N ALA A 60 1.08 41.20 17.40
CA ALA A 60 2.07 40.53 16.56
C ALA A 60 3.18 39.92 17.43
N LYS A 61 3.41 38.61 17.29
CA LYS A 61 4.51 37.87 17.92
C LYS A 61 5.78 37.87 17.08
N ARG A 62 5.65 38.15 15.78
CA ARG A 62 6.76 38.20 14.82
C ARG A 62 6.45 39.13 13.65
N GLN A 63 7.51 39.66 13.04
CA GLN A 63 7.44 40.47 11.82
C GLN A 63 7.12 39.59 10.61
N TYR A 64 6.24 40.04 9.72
CA TYR A 64 5.91 39.31 8.50
C TYR A 64 7.08 39.27 7.53
N THR A 65 7.36 38.07 7.01
CA THR A 65 8.29 37.86 5.90
C THR A 65 7.49 37.42 4.68
N PRO A 66 7.57 38.12 3.53
CA PRO A 66 6.86 37.76 2.32
C PRO A 66 7.16 36.33 1.85
N PHE A 67 6.12 35.62 1.44
CA PHE A 67 6.25 34.27 0.88
C PHE A 67 6.36 34.33 -0.63
N VAL A 68 7.28 33.55 -1.22
CA VAL A 68 7.59 33.57 -2.66
C VAL A 68 6.43 33.09 -3.54
N ASP A 69 5.49 32.33 -2.96
CA ASP A 69 4.31 31.78 -3.62
C ASP A 69 3.01 32.49 -3.23
N VAL A 70 3.11 33.66 -2.58
CA VAL A 70 1.98 34.54 -2.29
C VAL A 70 2.25 35.90 -2.94
N PRO A 71 1.81 36.11 -4.19
CA PRO A 71 1.96 37.39 -4.88
C PRO A 71 1.40 38.57 -4.08
N SER A 72 1.94 39.77 -4.31
CA SER A 72 1.48 41.01 -3.64
C SER A 72 0.00 41.33 -3.88
N ASN A 73 -0.57 40.84 -4.98
CA ASN A 73 -1.98 40.97 -5.35
C ASN A 73 -2.85 39.75 -4.98
N HIS A 74 -2.30 38.76 -4.27
CA HIS A 74 -3.06 37.57 -3.87
C HIS A 74 -4.17 37.95 -2.88
N TRP A 75 -5.42 37.53 -3.15
CA TRP A 75 -6.61 37.93 -2.37
C TRP A 75 -6.47 37.67 -0.86
N ALA A 76 -5.79 36.59 -0.48
CA ALA A 76 -5.60 36.21 0.92
C ALA A 76 -4.35 36.82 1.59
N LEU A 77 -3.51 37.60 0.87
CA LEU A 77 -2.25 38.11 1.42
C LEU A 77 -2.43 38.83 2.77
N PRO A 78 -3.39 39.76 2.95
CA PRO A 78 -3.56 40.44 4.24
C PRO A 78 -3.92 39.47 5.38
N ALA A 79 -4.64 38.39 5.06
CA ALA A 79 -5.00 37.37 6.03
C ALA A 79 -3.83 36.44 6.37
N ILE A 80 -3.05 36.05 5.37
CA ILE A 80 -1.83 35.26 5.53
C ILE A 80 -0.83 36.02 6.40
N GLN A 81 -0.60 37.30 6.10
CA GLN A 81 0.26 38.18 6.88
C GLN A 81 -0.20 38.23 8.34
N LYS A 82 -1.48 38.54 8.58
CA LYS A 82 -1.98 38.68 9.95
C LYS A 82 -1.92 37.36 10.73
N ALA A 83 -2.31 36.25 10.11
CA ALA A 83 -2.24 34.92 10.73
C ALA A 83 -0.78 34.51 11.03
N TYR A 84 0.17 34.93 10.20
CA TYR A 84 1.59 34.73 10.43
C TYR A 84 2.11 35.54 11.60
N GLU A 85 1.84 36.85 11.62
CA GLU A 85 2.28 37.77 12.68
C GLU A 85 1.71 37.36 14.05
N MET A 86 0.45 36.92 14.11
CA MET A 86 -0.17 36.43 15.35
C MET A 86 0.37 35.06 15.81
N GLY A 87 1.17 34.39 14.99
CA GLY A 87 1.79 33.10 15.32
C GLY A 87 0.89 31.87 15.12
N PHE A 88 -0.24 32.01 14.45
CA PHE A 88 -1.12 30.86 14.11
C PHE A 88 -0.54 30.03 12.97
N LEU A 89 -0.08 30.68 11.89
CA LEU A 89 0.41 29.99 10.70
C LEU A 89 1.84 30.36 10.39
N SER A 90 2.67 29.38 10.06
CA SER A 90 4.03 29.57 9.53
C SER A 90 4.10 29.14 8.07
N GLY A 91 5.17 29.56 7.40
CA GLY A 91 5.58 28.94 6.15
C GLY A 91 6.02 27.49 6.36
N ILE A 92 6.13 26.75 5.27
CA ILE A 92 6.45 25.32 5.23
C ILE A 92 7.92 25.04 4.86
N GLY A 93 8.76 26.08 4.89
CA GLY A 93 10.15 26.06 4.41
C GLY A 93 10.32 26.69 3.02
N GLY A 94 11.54 27.15 2.73
CA GLY A 94 11.90 27.81 1.45
C GLY A 94 11.13 29.11 1.18
N ASN A 95 10.77 29.86 2.22
CA ASN A 95 9.91 31.05 2.15
C ASN A 95 8.58 30.82 1.39
N ARG A 96 8.00 29.62 1.44
CA ARG A 96 6.69 29.32 0.84
C ARG A 96 5.59 29.20 1.89
N PHE A 97 4.38 29.59 1.51
CA PHE A 97 3.15 29.46 2.29
C PHE A 97 2.25 28.33 1.80
N GLN A 98 2.24 28.01 0.50
CA GLN A 98 1.29 27.11 -0.17
C GLN A 98 -0.18 27.49 0.07
N PRO A 99 -0.67 28.61 -0.50
CA PRO A 99 -2.01 29.12 -0.22
C PRO A 99 -3.14 28.16 -0.63
N ASN A 100 -2.92 27.33 -1.65
CA ASN A 100 -3.93 26.42 -2.21
C ASN A 100 -3.89 25.00 -1.60
N ASP A 101 -2.88 24.67 -0.81
CA ASP A 101 -2.79 23.36 -0.17
C ASP A 101 -3.85 23.22 0.92
N ARG A 102 -4.34 22.00 1.10
CA ARG A 102 -5.32 21.68 2.15
C ARG A 102 -4.61 21.54 3.49
N LEU A 103 -5.26 21.98 4.57
CA LEU A 103 -4.76 21.76 5.93
C LEU A 103 -5.20 20.41 6.44
N SER A 104 -4.33 19.69 7.15
CA SER A 104 -4.76 18.52 7.92
C SER A 104 -5.42 18.92 9.24
N ARG A 105 -6.21 18.00 9.83
CA ARG A 105 -6.79 18.19 11.17
C ARG A 105 -5.71 18.48 12.21
N LEU A 106 -4.57 17.81 12.13
CA LEU A 106 -3.42 18.08 12.99
C LEU A 106 -2.90 19.51 12.84
N GLN A 107 -2.76 20.01 11.60
CA GLN A 107 -2.24 21.35 11.36
C GLN A 107 -3.15 22.45 11.96
N ILE A 108 -4.46 22.22 12.03
CA ILE A 108 -5.40 23.13 12.73
C ILE A 108 -5.10 23.16 14.24
N LEU A 109 -4.91 22.01 14.88
CA LEU A 109 -4.60 21.93 16.32
C LEU A 109 -3.26 22.58 16.64
N LEU A 110 -2.23 22.32 15.82
CA LEU A 110 -0.92 22.96 15.96
C LEU A 110 -1.00 24.48 15.79
N SER A 111 -1.80 24.94 14.83
CA SER A 111 -2.04 26.37 14.59
C SER A 111 -2.68 27.05 15.79
N LEU A 112 -3.80 26.51 16.29
CA LEU A 112 -4.55 27.11 17.39
C LEU A 112 -3.76 27.11 18.70
N THR A 113 -3.09 26.00 19.04
CA THR A 113 -2.25 25.92 20.25
C THR A 113 -1.09 26.90 20.23
N SER A 114 -0.44 27.07 19.08
CA SER A 114 0.69 28.00 18.92
C SER A 114 0.23 29.47 18.91
N GLY A 115 -0.81 29.78 18.13
CA GLY A 115 -1.34 31.14 18.00
C GLY A 115 -1.88 31.68 19.32
N LEU A 116 -2.62 30.85 20.07
CA LEU A 116 -3.16 31.22 21.38
C LEU A 116 -2.15 31.07 22.53
N ASN A 117 -0.94 30.57 22.25
CA ASN A 117 0.09 30.31 23.26
C ASN A 117 -0.40 29.40 24.41
N LEU A 118 -1.11 28.33 24.07
CA LEU A 118 -1.72 27.44 25.07
C LEU A 118 -0.64 26.57 25.71
N GLY A 119 -0.67 26.50 27.04
CA GLY A 119 0.14 25.60 27.84
C GLY A 119 -0.71 24.65 28.69
N SER A 120 -0.06 23.65 29.28
CA SER A 120 -0.69 22.70 30.19
C SER A 120 0.18 22.48 31.42
N THR A 121 -0.43 22.45 32.59
CA THR A 121 0.21 22.02 33.84
C THR A 121 0.10 20.50 34.05
N ARG A 122 -0.71 19.80 33.24
CA ARG A 122 -0.95 18.36 33.26
C ARG A 122 -0.41 17.67 32.00
N LEU A 123 0.58 18.27 31.33
CA LEU A 123 1.03 17.83 30.01
C LEU A 123 1.43 16.34 30.00
N ALA A 124 2.23 15.91 30.97
CA ALA A 124 2.67 14.51 31.07
C ALA A 124 1.50 13.53 31.23
N GLU A 125 0.57 13.82 32.15
CA GLU A 125 -0.62 13.02 32.40
C GLU A 125 -1.52 12.91 31.15
N ILE A 126 -1.80 14.03 30.49
CA ILE A 126 -2.66 14.03 29.29
C ILE A 126 -1.96 13.33 28.13
N ARG A 127 -0.64 13.53 27.98
CA ARG A 127 0.17 12.85 26.95
C ARG A 127 0.15 11.34 27.15
N GLU A 128 0.28 10.86 28.38
CA GLU A 128 0.15 9.43 28.71
C GLU A 128 -1.26 8.89 28.46
N ALA A 129 -2.30 9.72 28.65
CA ALA A 129 -3.67 9.33 28.39
C ALA A 129 -4.05 9.30 26.89
N LEU A 130 -3.29 9.95 26.00
CA LEU A 130 -3.62 10.06 24.57
C LEU A 130 -3.94 8.71 23.89
N PRO A 131 -3.21 7.60 24.12
CA PRO A 131 -3.54 6.31 23.53
C PRO A 131 -4.88 5.72 23.97
N SER A 132 -5.37 6.11 25.16
CA SER A 132 -6.71 5.70 25.61
C SER A 132 -7.82 6.56 25.00
N LEU A 133 -7.49 7.80 24.62
CA LEU A 133 -8.41 8.77 24.03
C LEU A 133 -8.52 8.64 22.51
N TYR A 134 -7.43 8.28 21.84
CA TYR A 134 -7.35 8.19 20.38
C TYR A 134 -6.82 6.82 19.94
N GLN A 135 -7.64 6.07 19.19
CA GLN A 135 -7.28 4.79 18.58
C GLN A 135 -6.17 4.96 17.52
N ASP A 136 -6.10 6.13 16.90
CA ASP A 136 -5.13 6.50 15.88
C ASP A 136 -4.02 7.42 16.41
N VAL A 137 -3.76 7.39 17.73
CA VAL A 137 -2.67 8.15 18.37
C VAL A 137 -1.33 7.94 17.69
N ALA A 138 -1.08 6.73 17.15
CA ALA A 138 0.15 6.37 16.46
C ALA A 138 0.39 7.19 15.18
N GLN A 139 -0.65 7.78 14.60
CA GLN A 139 -0.55 8.66 13.43
C GLN A 139 -0.14 10.09 13.80
N ILE A 140 -0.12 10.45 15.09
CA ILE A 140 0.34 11.76 15.56
C ILE A 140 1.87 11.75 15.58
N PRO A 141 2.54 12.61 14.79
CA PRO A 141 4.00 12.71 14.83
C PRO A 141 4.51 13.07 16.22
N GLY A 142 5.67 12.54 16.61
CA GLY A 142 6.24 12.79 17.95
C GLY A 142 6.40 14.28 18.29
N TYR A 143 6.76 15.12 17.31
CA TYR A 143 6.87 16.57 17.49
C TYR A 143 5.54 17.27 17.80
N ALA A 144 4.42 16.62 17.50
CA ALA A 144 3.07 17.15 17.65
C ALA A 144 2.35 16.64 18.90
N MET A 145 2.86 15.59 19.55
CA MET A 145 2.18 14.93 20.69
C MET A 145 1.84 15.91 21.81
N ASP A 146 2.77 16.77 22.21
CA ASP A 146 2.53 17.74 23.29
C ASP A 146 1.43 18.74 22.91
N LYS A 147 1.42 19.20 21.66
CA LYS A 147 0.41 20.15 21.19
C LYS A 147 -0.96 19.48 21.04
N VAL A 148 -1.02 18.22 20.64
CA VAL A 148 -2.28 17.47 20.65
C VAL A 148 -2.77 17.27 22.07
N ALA A 149 -1.90 16.87 23.01
CA ALA A 149 -2.25 16.76 24.43
C ALA A 149 -2.82 18.09 24.99
N ILE A 150 -2.16 19.21 24.72
CA ILE A 150 -2.66 20.55 25.11
C ILE A 150 -4.00 20.84 24.45
N ALA A 151 -4.15 20.58 23.15
CA ALA A 151 -5.41 20.81 22.44
C ALA A 151 -6.56 19.97 23.02
N THR A 152 -6.31 18.71 23.38
CA THR A 152 -7.25 17.81 24.04
C THR A 152 -7.62 18.33 25.43
N GLU A 153 -6.64 18.74 26.23
CA GLU A 153 -6.87 19.34 27.56
C GLU A 153 -7.73 20.61 27.47
N LYS A 154 -7.47 21.46 26.48
CA LYS A 154 -8.22 22.70 26.26
C LYS A 154 -9.52 22.50 25.48
N LYS A 155 -9.98 21.25 25.29
CA LYS A 155 -11.23 20.90 24.61
C LYS A 155 -11.34 21.44 23.18
N LEU A 156 -10.21 21.61 22.49
CA LEU A 156 -10.17 22.05 21.08
C LEU A 156 -10.42 20.92 20.09
N VAL A 157 -10.27 19.66 20.53
CA VAL A 157 -10.46 18.47 19.70
C VAL A 157 -11.92 18.07 19.70
N VAL A 158 -12.52 18.06 18.51
CA VAL A 158 -13.88 17.56 18.28
C VAL A 158 -13.82 16.48 17.21
N ASN A 159 -14.21 15.26 17.58
CA ASN A 159 -14.16 14.11 16.69
C ASN A 159 -15.57 13.63 16.36
N TYR A 160 -15.86 13.56 15.07
CA TYR A 160 -17.13 13.08 14.54
C TYR A 160 -16.86 12.13 13.37
N PRO A 161 -17.63 11.05 13.21
CA PRO A 161 -18.66 10.55 14.14
C PRO A 161 -18.07 9.77 15.32
N ASN A 162 -16.82 9.28 15.21
CA ASN A 162 -16.18 8.48 16.23
C ASN A 162 -15.27 9.34 17.11
N LEU A 163 -15.64 9.49 18.38
CA LEU A 163 -14.88 10.25 19.38
C LEU A 163 -13.41 9.82 19.50
N LYS A 164 -13.14 8.53 19.27
CA LYS A 164 -11.81 7.95 19.46
C LYS A 164 -10.92 8.02 18.22
N ILE A 165 -11.35 8.65 17.13
CA ILE A 165 -10.54 8.76 15.91
C ILE A 165 -10.27 10.24 15.61
N LEU A 166 -9.00 10.64 15.71
CA LEU A 166 -8.56 12.02 15.46
C LEU A 166 -8.37 12.32 13.97
N ASN A 167 -7.96 11.35 13.17
CA ASN A 167 -7.52 11.46 11.78
C ASN A 167 -6.50 12.60 11.56
N PRO A 168 -5.33 12.60 12.22
CA PRO A 168 -4.42 13.76 12.25
C PRO A 168 -3.92 14.17 10.86
N ASN A 169 -3.78 13.22 9.93
CA ASN A 169 -3.26 13.47 8.58
C ASN A 169 -4.35 13.74 7.53
N LEU A 170 -5.64 13.56 7.90
CA LEU A 170 -6.75 13.83 6.99
C LEU A 170 -6.95 15.34 6.80
N ALA A 171 -7.26 15.75 5.56
CA ALA A 171 -7.59 17.13 5.25
C ALA A 171 -8.82 17.61 6.06
N ALA A 172 -8.66 18.67 6.83
CA ALA A 172 -9.70 19.27 7.64
C ALA A 172 -10.80 19.86 6.77
N THR A 173 -12.03 19.47 7.06
CA THR A 173 -13.23 20.00 6.41
C THR A 173 -13.57 21.40 6.91
N ARG A 174 -14.48 22.09 6.22
CA ARG A 174 -15.00 23.38 6.67
C ARG A 174 -15.73 23.28 8.00
N ALA A 175 -16.40 22.16 8.26
CA ALA A 175 -17.00 21.83 9.55
C ALA A 175 -15.94 21.70 10.64
N ASP A 176 -14.85 20.97 10.40
CA ASP A 176 -13.76 20.79 11.37
C ASP A 176 -13.17 22.13 11.79
N VAL A 177 -12.88 22.98 10.80
CA VAL A 177 -12.35 24.33 11.05
C VAL A 177 -13.34 25.18 11.84
N ALA A 178 -14.62 25.17 11.47
CA ALA A 178 -15.64 25.96 12.17
C ALA A 178 -15.73 25.56 13.64
N VAL A 179 -15.75 24.26 13.93
CA VAL A 179 -15.89 23.79 15.31
C VAL A 179 -14.63 24.06 16.12
N SER A 180 -13.43 23.80 15.59
CA SER A 180 -12.19 24.10 16.32
C SER A 180 -12.00 25.61 16.56
N ILE A 181 -12.42 26.47 15.63
CA ILE A 181 -12.42 27.93 15.83
C ILE A 181 -13.43 28.34 16.90
N TYR A 182 -14.62 27.74 16.91
CA TYR A 182 -15.62 28.02 17.95
C TYR A 182 -15.09 27.62 19.34
N GLN A 183 -14.50 26.43 19.48
CA GLN A 183 -13.92 25.99 20.75
C GLN A 183 -12.78 26.91 21.21
N ALA A 184 -11.95 27.38 20.28
CA ALA A 184 -10.91 28.35 20.58
C ALA A 184 -11.46 29.71 21.05
N LEU A 185 -12.58 30.17 20.49
CA LEU A 185 -13.25 31.39 20.94
C LEU A 185 -13.94 31.21 22.29
N LEU A 186 -14.51 30.03 22.54
CA LEU A 186 -15.13 29.66 23.81
C LEU A 186 -14.09 29.67 24.93
N LEU A 187 -12.91 29.06 24.67
CA LEU A 187 -11.77 29.08 25.59
C LEU A 187 -11.33 30.50 25.96
N GLY A 188 -11.47 31.45 25.02
CA GLY A 188 -11.19 32.88 25.24
C GLY A 188 -12.36 33.68 25.81
N GLY A 189 -13.50 33.05 26.16
CA GLY A 189 -14.69 33.73 26.69
C GLY A 189 -15.43 34.62 25.69
N ARG A 190 -15.25 34.39 24.38
CA ARG A 190 -15.78 35.26 23.31
C ARG A 190 -17.11 34.78 22.72
N VAL A 191 -17.48 33.54 22.99
CA VAL A 191 -18.75 32.92 22.56
C VAL A 191 -19.32 32.08 23.72
N PRO A 192 -20.65 31.90 23.80
CA PRO A 192 -21.25 31.01 24.79
C PRO A 192 -20.95 29.53 24.50
N GLU A 193 -21.07 28.68 25.50
CA GLU A 193 -20.93 27.23 25.29
C GLU A 193 -22.08 26.69 24.42
N ILE A 194 -21.73 25.80 23.49
CA ILE A 194 -22.69 24.98 22.73
C ILE A 194 -22.42 23.55 23.15
N GLU A 195 -23.43 22.89 23.72
CA GLU A 195 -23.32 21.49 24.10
C GLU A 195 -23.03 20.62 22.88
N SER A 196 -22.02 19.77 23.00
CA SER A 196 -21.67 18.80 21.98
C SER A 196 -21.03 17.58 22.59
N VAL A 197 -21.63 16.42 22.31
CA VAL A 197 -21.11 15.11 22.68
C VAL A 197 -19.83 14.74 21.91
N PHE A 198 -19.45 15.52 20.89
CA PHE A 198 -18.29 15.26 20.04
C PHE A 198 -16.99 15.88 20.56
N VAL A 199 -17.08 16.75 21.57
CA VAL A 199 -15.92 17.38 22.21
C VAL A 199 -15.21 16.36 23.07
N ILE A 200 -13.90 16.19 22.87
CA ILE A 200 -13.10 15.27 23.66
C ILE A 200 -12.74 15.91 24.98
N VAL A 201 -13.14 15.26 26.07
CA VAL A 201 -12.84 15.67 27.44
C VAL A 201 -11.90 14.62 28.04
N PRO A 202 -10.66 14.98 28.43
CA PRO A 202 -9.78 14.03 29.07
C PRO A 202 -10.25 13.69 30.50
N PRO A 203 -9.86 12.53 31.05
CA PRO A 203 -10.20 12.15 32.42
C PRO A 203 -9.74 13.21 33.44
N VAL A 204 -10.59 13.47 34.44
CA VAL A 204 -10.24 14.30 35.61
C VAL A 204 -9.33 13.47 36.52
N SER A 205 -8.25 14.04 37.04
CA SER A 205 -7.37 13.36 37.99
C SER A 205 -8.19 12.88 39.19
N GLN A 206 -8.46 11.58 39.26
CA GLN A 206 -9.01 10.97 40.46
C GLN A 206 -7.84 10.71 41.40
N VAL A 207 -7.90 11.27 42.61
CA VAL A 207 -7.09 10.79 43.73
C VAL A 207 -7.34 9.28 43.81
N PRO A 208 -6.30 8.41 43.87
CA PRO A 208 -6.50 6.98 43.85
C PRO A 208 -7.37 6.56 45.03
N LEU A 209 -8.56 6.02 44.77
CA LEU A 209 -9.27 5.22 45.75
C LEU A 209 -8.43 3.95 46.00
N PRO A 210 -8.29 3.49 47.26
CA PRO A 210 -7.58 2.26 47.55
C PRO A 210 -8.24 1.09 46.79
N PRO A 211 -7.45 0.10 46.33
CA PRO A 211 -7.98 -1.01 45.56
C PRO A 211 -9.02 -1.77 46.39
N PRO A 212 -10.13 -2.24 45.77
CA PRO A 212 -11.07 -3.12 46.45
C PRO A 212 -10.34 -4.41 46.88
N PRO A 213 -10.71 -5.00 48.03
CA PRO A 213 -10.10 -6.23 48.49
C PRO A 213 -10.30 -7.35 47.45
N PRO A 214 -9.35 -8.29 47.36
CA PRO A 214 -9.42 -9.37 46.37
C PRO A 214 -10.69 -10.22 46.57
N PRO A 215 -11.29 -10.72 45.50
CA PRO A 215 -12.47 -11.58 45.59
C PRO A 215 -12.11 -12.89 46.32
N PRO A 216 -13.06 -13.48 47.06
CA PRO A 216 -12.83 -14.77 47.70
C PRO A 216 -12.54 -15.86 46.65
N PRO A 217 -11.78 -16.91 47.02
CA PRO A 217 -11.42 -17.97 46.10
C PRO A 217 -12.68 -18.66 45.55
N PRO A 218 -12.64 -19.13 44.29
CA PRO A 218 -13.78 -19.80 43.68
C PRO A 218 -14.12 -21.09 44.43
N PRO A 219 -15.41 -21.45 44.55
CA PRO A 219 -15.80 -22.73 45.14
C PRO A 219 -15.30 -23.90 44.26
N PRO A 220 -15.07 -25.08 44.86
CA PRO A 220 -14.61 -26.26 44.13
C PRO A 220 -15.62 -26.65 43.04
N PRO A 221 -15.14 -27.26 41.94
CA PRO A 221 -16.00 -27.66 40.83
C PRO A 221 -17.04 -28.71 41.29
N PRO A 222 -18.27 -28.67 40.76
CA PRO A 222 -19.27 -29.69 41.05
C PRO A 222 -18.87 -31.05 40.43
N PRO A 223 -19.32 -32.17 41.02
CA PRO A 223 -19.07 -33.50 40.48
C PRO A 223 -19.76 -33.69 39.11
N PRO A 224 -19.22 -34.58 38.25
CA PRO A 224 -19.76 -34.81 36.91
C PRO A 224 -21.19 -35.36 36.96
N PRO A 225 -22.06 -35.01 35.99
CA PRO A 225 -23.41 -35.55 35.90
C PRO A 225 -23.40 -37.04 35.51
N PRO A 226 -24.40 -37.83 35.93
CA PRO A 226 -24.54 -39.22 35.53
C PRO A 226 -24.90 -39.35 34.03
N PRO A 227 -24.60 -40.50 33.41
CA PRO A 227 -24.84 -40.72 31.98
C PRO A 227 -26.34 -40.70 31.65
N PRO A 228 -26.71 -40.26 30.42
CA PRO A 228 -28.11 -40.25 29.99
C PRO A 228 -28.64 -41.68 29.76
N PRO A 229 -29.95 -41.92 29.98
CA PRO A 229 -30.60 -43.19 29.68
C PRO A 229 -30.70 -43.43 28.15
N PRO A 230 -30.81 -44.69 27.71
CA PRO A 230 -30.90 -45.02 26.29
C PRO A 230 -32.22 -44.52 25.68
N PRO A 231 -32.24 -44.13 24.39
CA PRO A 231 -33.46 -43.69 23.72
C PRO A 231 -34.42 -44.88 23.45
N PRO A 232 -35.75 -44.64 23.42
CA PRO A 232 -36.73 -45.66 23.09
C PRO A 232 -36.72 -46.01 21.59
N THR A 233 -36.90 -47.29 21.30
CA THR A 233 -37.09 -47.85 19.96
C THR A 233 -38.36 -47.31 19.28
N PRO A 234 -38.28 -46.82 18.02
CA PRO A 234 -39.46 -46.55 17.19
C PRO A 234 -40.06 -47.86 16.63
N PRO A 235 -41.38 -47.90 16.34
CA PRO A 235 -42.05 -49.07 15.79
C PRO A 235 -41.67 -49.35 14.32
N ILE A 236 -41.60 -50.65 14.02
CA ILE A 236 -41.35 -51.22 12.70
C ILE A 236 -42.55 -50.97 11.78
N VAL A 237 -42.31 -50.40 10.60
CA VAL A 237 -43.22 -50.41 9.45
C VAL A 237 -42.54 -51.18 8.32
N PRO A 238 -43.19 -52.17 7.67
CA PRO A 238 -42.59 -52.93 6.59
C PRO A 238 -42.57 -52.15 5.26
N PRO A 239 -41.51 -52.26 4.42
CA PRO A 239 -41.50 -51.67 3.09
C PRO A 239 -42.23 -52.56 2.04
N PRO A 240 -42.75 -51.97 0.95
CA PRO A 240 -43.32 -52.70 -0.18
C PRO A 240 -42.23 -53.33 -1.08
N PRO A 241 -42.57 -54.31 -1.95
CA PRO A 241 -41.60 -55.10 -2.71
C PRO A 241 -40.96 -54.32 -3.89
N PRO A 242 -39.73 -54.71 -4.32
CA PRO A 242 -39.01 -54.02 -5.38
C PRO A 242 -39.45 -54.42 -6.81
N PRO A 243 -39.32 -53.52 -7.81
CA PRO A 243 -39.45 -53.85 -9.24
C PRO A 243 -38.18 -54.54 -9.81
N PRO A 244 -38.26 -55.20 -10.98
CA PRO A 244 -37.18 -56.03 -11.53
C PRO A 244 -35.99 -55.21 -12.07
N PRO A 245 -34.77 -55.81 -12.16
CA PRO A 245 -33.55 -55.09 -12.49
C PRO A 245 -33.39 -54.82 -14.01
N PRO A 246 -32.75 -53.68 -14.39
CA PRO A 246 -32.35 -53.40 -15.77
C PRO A 246 -31.05 -54.15 -16.16
N PRO A 247 -30.76 -54.29 -17.48
CA PRO A 247 -29.61 -55.07 -17.96
C PRO A 247 -28.25 -54.42 -17.64
N PRO A 248 -27.17 -55.23 -17.56
CA PRO A 248 -25.87 -54.76 -17.09
C PRO A 248 -25.16 -53.85 -18.12
N PRO A 249 -24.47 -52.78 -17.67
CA PRO A 249 -23.64 -51.95 -18.53
C PRO A 249 -22.37 -52.68 -19.00
N PRO A 250 -21.75 -52.25 -20.12
CA PRO A 250 -20.54 -52.85 -20.65
C PRO A 250 -19.36 -52.75 -19.64
N PRO A 251 -18.43 -53.72 -19.65
CA PRO A 251 -17.36 -53.78 -18.67
C PRO A 251 -16.42 -52.56 -18.77
N PRO A 252 -15.98 -52.01 -17.64
CA PRO A 252 -15.03 -50.91 -17.61
C PRO A 252 -13.66 -51.34 -18.18
N PRO A 253 -12.86 -50.39 -18.70
CA PRO A 253 -11.51 -50.67 -19.16
C PRO A 253 -10.66 -51.28 -18.04
N PRO A 254 -9.67 -52.14 -18.38
CA PRO A 254 -8.87 -52.86 -17.40
C PRO A 254 -8.12 -51.89 -16.46
N PRO A 255 -7.99 -52.23 -15.17
CA PRO A 255 -7.29 -51.39 -14.20
C PRO A 255 -5.81 -51.24 -14.57
N PRO A 256 -5.19 -50.09 -14.25
CA PRO A 256 -3.78 -49.87 -14.49
C PRO A 256 -2.89 -50.87 -13.73
N PRO A 257 -1.65 -51.10 -14.18
CA PRO A 257 -0.72 -52.02 -13.54
C PRO A 257 -0.54 -51.72 -12.05
N VAL A 258 -0.53 -52.77 -11.23
CA VAL A 258 -0.34 -52.70 -9.77
C VAL A 258 0.97 -51.97 -9.46
N GLY A 259 0.89 -50.82 -8.79
CA GLY A 259 2.04 -50.03 -8.33
C GLY A 259 2.22 -48.66 -9.00
N VAL A 260 1.48 -48.33 -10.06
CA VAL A 260 1.48 -46.98 -10.65
C VAL A 260 0.31 -46.18 -10.07
N PRO A 261 0.54 -45.01 -9.42
CA PRO A 261 -0.55 -44.18 -8.93
C PRO A 261 -1.44 -43.74 -10.09
N GLN A 262 -2.76 -43.80 -9.91
CA GLN A 262 -3.70 -43.24 -10.87
C GLN A 262 -3.50 -41.73 -10.93
N THR A 263 -3.25 -41.18 -12.12
CA THR A 263 -3.08 -39.74 -12.33
C THR A 263 -4.19 -39.15 -13.19
N VAL A 264 -4.37 -37.84 -13.09
CA VAL A 264 -5.31 -37.07 -13.91
C VAL A 264 -4.72 -35.70 -14.23
N LYS A 265 -4.97 -35.22 -15.46
CA LYS A 265 -4.65 -33.84 -15.80
C LYS A 265 -5.65 -32.89 -15.16
N VAL A 266 -5.14 -31.90 -14.45
CA VAL A 266 -5.93 -30.87 -13.77
C VAL A 266 -5.55 -29.49 -14.29
N GLY A 267 -6.38 -28.50 -13.99
CA GLY A 267 -6.11 -27.11 -14.31
C GLY A 267 -7.10 -26.16 -13.67
N HIS A 268 -6.72 -24.89 -13.59
CA HIS A 268 -7.53 -23.80 -13.05
C HIS A 268 -7.13 -22.48 -13.71
N ALA A 269 -7.98 -21.47 -13.59
CA ALA A 269 -7.61 -20.11 -13.93
C ALA A 269 -6.48 -19.64 -13.01
N ARG A 270 -5.35 -19.29 -13.60
CA ARG A 270 -4.20 -18.70 -12.91
C ARG A 270 -4.28 -17.18 -12.99
N GLU A 271 -3.82 -16.52 -11.94
CA GLU A 271 -3.95 -15.06 -11.80
C GLU A 271 -2.85 -14.55 -10.89
N PHE A 272 -2.12 -13.52 -11.31
CA PHE A 272 -1.14 -12.84 -10.45
C PHE A 272 -1.89 -11.85 -9.57
N ARG A 273 -1.76 -12.00 -8.24
CA ARG A 273 -2.46 -11.20 -7.24
C ARG A 273 -1.42 -10.61 -6.31
N GLY A 274 -0.86 -9.48 -6.74
CA GLY A 274 0.29 -8.83 -6.10
C GLY A 274 -0.10 -7.73 -5.12
N LEU A 275 0.74 -7.49 -4.12
CA LEU A 275 0.64 -6.37 -3.19
C LEU A 275 1.97 -5.63 -3.09
N TRP A 276 1.98 -4.32 -3.32
CA TRP A 276 3.16 -3.50 -3.01
C TRP A 276 3.26 -3.22 -1.52
N ILE A 277 4.48 -3.38 -0.99
CA ILE A 277 4.86 -3.03 0.39
C ILE A 277 5.98 -1.98 0.29
N ALA A 278 5.60 -0.71 0.40
CA ALA A 278 6.51 0.42 0.32
C ALA A 278 7.22 0.69 1.67
N THR A 279 8.53 0.89 1.61
CA THR A 279 9.38 1.20 2.77
C THR A 279 9.72 2.68 2.86
N VAL A 280 9.80 3.37 1.72
CA VAL A 280 10.00 4.82 1.68
C VAL A 280 8.89 5.55 2.45
N TRP A 281 9.26 6.59 3.20
CA TRP A 281 8.35 7.33 4.09
C TRP A 281 7.70 6.49 5.20
N ASN A 282 8.17 5.27 5.46
CA ASN A 282 7.45 4.30 6.30
C ASN A 282 6.01 4.11 5.80
N THR A 283 5.81 4.11 4.48
CA THR A 283 4.47 4.11 3.88
C THR A 283 3.70 2.89 4.31
N ASP A 284 4.21 1.67 4.10
CA ASP A 284 3.53 0.44 4.53
C ASP A 284 4.31 -0.30 5.63
N TRP A 285 5.63 -0.40 5.48
CA TRP A 285 6.45 -1.17 6.42
C TRP A 285 7.92 -0.68 6.45
N PRO A 286 8.58 -0.63 7.61
CA PRO A 286 7.96 -0.67 8.94
C PRO A 286 7.07 0.56 9.13
N SER A 287 6.04 0.46 9.98
CA SER A 287 5.10 1.56 10.21
C SER A 287 5.74 2.81 10.83
N ASN A 288 6.91 2.64 11.48
CA ASN A 288 7.70 3.69 12.08
C ASN A 288 9.18 3.28 12.12
N SER A 289 10.09 4.21 11.89
CA SER A 289 11.53 3.98 11.94
C SER A 289 12.12 3.92 13.38
N SER A 290 11.26 3.95 14.40
CA SER A 290 11.64 3.85 15.83
C SER A 290 11.26 2.50 16.44
N LEU A 291 10.75 1.57 15.61
CA LEU A 291 10.40 0.23 16.07
C LEU A 291 11.66 -0.55 16.45
N SER A 292 11.51 -1.45 17.41
CA SER A 292 12.52 -2.49 17.66
C SER A 292 12.56 -3.50 16.51
N ALA A 293 13.70 -4.16 16.31
CA ALA A 293 13.83 -5.22 15.31
C ALA A 293 12.72 -6.28 15.42
N ALA A 294 12.36 -6.69 16.64
CA ALA A 294 11.28 -7.65 16.85
C ALA A 294 9.90 -7.13 16.39
N GLN A 295 9.61 -5.85 16.59
CA GLN A 295 8.37 -5.22 16.12
C GLN A 295 8.34 -5.12 14.60
N GLU A 296 9.45 -4.73 13.96
CA GLU A 296 9.56 -4.70 12.49
C GLU A 296 9.29 -6.08 11.89
N GLN A 297 9.92 -7.13 12.43
CA GLN A 297 9.69 -8.51 12.01
C GLN A 297 8.22 -8.90 12.17
N GLN A 298 7.61 -8.62 13.33
CA GLN A 298 6.21 -8.96 13.60
C GLN A 298 5.25 -8.23 12.64
N GLU A 299 5.49 -6.94 12.35
CA GLU A 299 4.69 -6.19 11.39
C GLU A 299 4.80 -6.77 9.98
N LEU A 300 6.01 -7.14 9.54
CA LEU A 300 6.21 -7.75 8.23
C LEU A 300 5.44 -9.06 8.11
N VAL A 301 5.56 -9.94 9.11
CA VAL A 301 4.82 -11.21 9.13
C VAL A 301 3.31 -10.99 9.09
N LYS A 302 2.79 -10.00 9.83
CA LYS A 302 1.35 -9.65 9.81
C LYS A 302 0.88 -9.18 8.43
N ILE A 303 1.71 -8.46 7.67
CA ILE A 303 1.38 -8.06 6.30
C ILE A 303 1.30 -9.29 5.38
N LEU A 304 2.23 -10.22 5.53
CA LEU A 304 2.23 -11.47 4.75
C LEU A 304 1.04 -12.38 5.11
N ASP A 305 0.68 -12.48 6.40
CA ASP A 305 -0.54 -13.16 6.86
C ASP A 305 -1.78 -12.52 6.23
N ARG A 306 -1.87 -11.19 6.22
CA ARG A 306 -2.99 -10.48 5.61
C ARG A 306 -3.07 -10.75 4.11
N ALA A 307 -1.95 -10.66 3.38
CA ALA A 307 -1.91 -10.95 1.95
C ALA A 307 -2.41 -12.38 1.64
N GLN A 308 -1.94 -13.38 2.38
CA GLN A 308 -2.39 -14.77 2.24
C GLN A 308 -3.90 -14.91 2.54
N SER A 309 -4.38 -14.33 3.65
CA SER A 309 -5.80 -14.40 4.05
C SER A 309 -6.74 -13.72 3.04
N ALA A 310 -6.24 -12.75 2.28
CA ALA A 310 -6.93 -12.09 1.17
C ALA A 310 -6.81 -12.84 -0.17
N ASN A 311 -6.30 -14.08 -0.17
CA ASN A 311 -6.04 -14.91 -1.36
C ASN A 311 -5.13 -14.23 -2.41
N LEU A 312 -4.24 -13.34 -1.95
CA LEU A 312 -3.12 -12.86 -2.76
C LEU A 312 -2.04 -13.94 -2.83
N ASN A 313 -1.22 -13.91 -3.88
CA ASN A 313 -0.20 -14.94 -4.13
C ASN A 313 1.19 -14.37 -4.45
N ALA A 314 1.35 -13.05 -4.41
CA ALA A 314 2.64 -12.39 -4.52
C ALA A 314 2.70 -11.11 -3.70
N VAL A 315 3.89 -10.79 -3.20
CA VAL A 315 4.22 -9.52 -2.54
C VAL A 315 5.43 -8.88 -3.21
N ILE A 316 5.39 -7.57 -3.36
CA ILE A 316 6.44 -6.78 -3.98
C ILE A 316 7.01 -5.83 -2.91
N LEU A 317 8.12 -6.21 -2.29
CA LEU A 317 8.71 -5.52 -1.15
C LEU A 317 9.77 -4.51 -1.58
N GLN A 318 9.63 -3.24 -1.20
CA GLN A 318 10.63 -2.22 -1.51
C GLN A 318 11.92 -2.40 -0.71
N VAL A 319 12.94 -3.00 -1.32
CA VAL A 319 14.23 -3.25 -0.64
C VAL A 319 15.29 -2.19 -0.91
N ARG A 320 15.09 -1.35 -1.93
CA ARG A 320 15.97 -0.22 -2.27
C ARG A 320 15.15 1.06 -2.50
N PRO A 321 14.78 1.81 -1.46
CA PRO A 321 13.91 2.97 -1.58
C PRO A 321 14.61 4.23 -2.12
N GLU A 322 15.85 4.52 -1.70
CA GLU A 322 16.52 5.77 -2.09
C GLU A 322 18.06 5.67 -2.20
N GLY A 323 18.59 4.58 -2.76
CA GLY A 323 20.05 4.36 -2.82
C GLY A 323 20.60 3.72 -1.54
N ASP A 324 19.74 3.08 -0.76
CA ASP A 324 20.03 2.39 0.49
C ASP A 324 19.34 1.02 0.51
N ALA A 325 19.66 0.19 1.51
CA ALA A 325 19.28 -1.21 1.57
C ALA A 325 18.40 -1.52 2.80
N VAL A 326 17.26 -2.15 2.55
CA VAL A 326 16.39 -2.78 3.57
C VAL A 326 16.75 -4.26 3.72
N TYR A 327 18.05 -4.55 3.67
CA TYR A 327 18.67 -5.88 3.70
C TYR A 327 20.17 -5.71 3.98
N ALA A 328 20.85 -6.79 4.39
CA ALA A 328 22.29 -6.72 4.62
C ALA A 328 23.03 -6.52 3.29
N SER A 329 23.71 -5.39 3.14
CA SER A 329 24.44 -5.01 1.92
C SER A 329 25.82 -4.44 2.24
N THR A 330 26.81 -4.80 1.43
CA THR A 330 28.12 -4.14 1.40
C THR A 330 28.22 -3.08 0.30
N LEU A 331 27.21 -3.02 -0.59
CA LEU A 331 27.18 -2.13 -1.75
C LEU A 331 26.38 -0.85 -1.49
N GLU A 332 25.44 -0.86 -0.55
CA GLU A 332 24.60 0.29 -0.21
C GLU A 332 24.47 0.36 1.32
N PRO A 333 24.34 1.56 1.92
CA PRO A 333 24.16 1.67 3.37
C PRO A 333 22.78 1.13 3.79
N TRP A 334 22.65 0.77 5.06
CA TRP A 334 21.32 0.46 5.63
C TRP A 334 20.35 1.63 5.47
N SER A 335 19.10 1.29 5.15
CA SER A 335 18.04 2.26 4.94
C SER A 335 17.66 2.99 6.22
N ALA A 336 17.50 4.32 6.12
CA ALA A 336 17.01 5.14 7.22
C ALA A 336 15.57 4.81 7.61
N TRP A 337 14.81 4.14 6.73
CA TRP A 337 13.41 3.77 6.99
C TRP A 337 13.26 2.66 8.04
N LEU A 338 14.33 1.91 8.32
CA LEU A 338 14.35 0.93 9.41
C LEU A 338 14.57 1.63 10.76
N THR A 339 15.64 2.41 10.88
CA THR A 339 16.16 2.84 12.20
C THR A 339 16.14 4.36 12.43
N GLY A 340 15.62 5.12 11.47
CA GLY A 340 15.63 6.58 11.44
C GLY A 340 16.98 7.17 11.02
N THR A 341 18.04 6.36 10.92
CA THR A 341 19.41 6.78 10.61
C THR A 341 19.99 5.93 9.48
N GLN A 342 20.35 6.56 8.35
CA GLN A 342 20.97 5.84 7.24
C GLN A 342 22.33 5.27 7.65
N GLY A 343 22.65 4.05 7.20
CA GLY A 343 23.86 3.32 7.56
C GLY A 343 23.76 2.54 8.88
N LYS A 344 22.72 2.76 9.69
CA LYS A 344 22.52 2.02 10.94
C LYS A 344 21.61 0.79 10.70
N ALA A 345 22.18 -0.40 10.96
CA ALA A 345 21.45 -1.66 10.93
C ALA A 345 20.40 -1.78 12.05
N PRO A 346 19.37 -2.63 11.89
CA PRO A 346 18.48 -3.00 12.99
C PRO A 346 19.24 -3.59 14.18
N ASP A 347 18.67 -3.44 15.39
CA ASP A 347 19.24 -3.96 16.63
C ASP A 347 18.16 -4.68 17.49
N PRO A 348 18.33 -5.96 17.85
CA PRO A 348 19.40 -6.87 17.39
C PRO A 348 19.46 -7.04 15.87
N LEU A 349 20.66 -7.29 15.34
CA LEU A 349 20.87 -7.44 13.90
C LEU A 349 20.03 -8.60 13.35
N TYR A 350 19.29 -8.31 12.28
CA TYR A 350 18.68 -9.30 11.41
C TYR A 350 18.65 -8.76 9.97
N ASP A 351 18.51 -9.64 8.99
CA ASP A 351 18.29 -9.26 7.59
C ASP A 351 16.79 -9.29 7.29
N PRO A 352 16.15 -8.13 7.03
CA PRO A 352 14.72 -8.12 6.76
C PRO A 352 14.31 -8.83 5.47
N LEU A 353 15.15 -8.84 4.44
CA LEU A 353 14.84 -9.53 3.19
C LEU A 353 14.90 -11.05 3.38
N GLU A 354 15.86 -11.56 4.15
CA GLU A 354 15.93 -12.98 4.46
C GLU A 354 14.66 -13.46 5.18
N LEU A 355 14.21 -12.71 6.19
CA LEU A 355 12.95 -12.98 6.86
C LEU A 355 11.75 -12.90 5.91
N ALA A 356 11.68 -11.85 5.08
CA ALA A 356 10.58 -11.64 4.14
C ALA A 356 10.41 -12.85 3.20
N ILE A 357 11.52 -13.34 2.64
CA ILE A 357 11.55 -14.51 1.74
C ILE A 357 11.04 -15.73 2.48
N ALA A 358 11.63 -16.05 3.64
CA ALA A 358 11.28 -17.24 4.41
C ALA A 358 9.78 -17.25 4.80
N GLU A 359 9.27 -16.11 5.27
CA GLU A 359 7.87 -15.98 5.70
C GLU A 359 6.88 -15.90 4.55
N ALA A 360 7.23 -15.29 3.41
CA ALA A 360 6.40 -15.28 2.21
C ALA A 360 6.25 -16.70 1.65
N HIS A 361 7.37 -17.43 1.55
CA HIS A 361 7.40 -18.78 1.02
C HIS A 361 6.62 -19.79 1.88
N LYS A 362 6.67 -19.65 3.21
CA LYS A 362 5.79 -20.42 4.13
C LYS A 362 4.30 -20.24 3.85
N ARG A 363 3.93 -19.11 3.24
CA ARG A 363 2.54 -18.75 2.92
C ARG A 363 2.17 -18.99 1.46
N ASN A 364 3.08 -19.58 0.68
CA ASN A 364 2.94 -19.69 -0.77
C ASN A 364 2.72 -18.33 -1.46
N LEU A 365 3.41 -17.29 -0.97
CA LEU A 365 3.53 -16.01 -1.64
C LEU A 365 4.85 -15.97 -2.39
N GLU A 366 4.83 -15.55 -3.66
CA GLU A 366 6.05 -15.13 -4.34
C GLU A 366 6.56 -13.83 -3.72
N LEU A 367 7.87 -13.72 -3.48
CA LEU A 367 8.51 -12.48 -3.08
C LEU A 367 9.28 -11.88 -4.25
N HIS A 368 8.80 -10.72 -4.70
CA HIS A 368 9.50 -9.88 -5.64
C HIS A 368 10.16 -8.72 -4.91
N VAL A 369 11.45 -8.49 -5.14
CA VAL A 369 12.12 -7.30 -4.61
C VAL A 369 11.82 -6.08 -5.49
N TRP A 370 11.40 -4.98 -4.89
CA TRP A 370 11.20 -3.70 -5.57
C TRP A 370 12.37 -2.76 -5.29
N LEU A 371 12.93 -2.22 -6.38
CA LEU A 371 14.00 -1.25 -6.35
C LEU A 371 13.57 0.04 -7.04
N ASN A 372 13.81 1.16 -6.37
CA ASN A 372 13.90 2.43 -7.05
C ASN A 372 15.25 2.50 -7.79
N PRO A 373 15.30 2.84 -9.09
CA PRO A 373 16.55 2.79 -9.83
C PRO A 373 17.45 4.02 -9.57
N CYS A 374 16.90 5.24 -9.56
CA CYS A 374 17.71 6.47 -9.62
C CYS A 374 17.42 7.52 -8.53
N ARG A 375 16.48 7.30 -7.61
CA ARG A 375 16.30 8.18 -6.45
C ARG A 375 17.49 8.04 -5.51
N ALA A 376 18.16 9.16 -5.20
CA ALA A 376 19.27 9.20 -4.26
C ALA A 376 18.87 9.69 -2.86
N SER A 377 17.84 10.54 -2.75
CA SER A 377 17.19 10.80 -1.47
C SER A 377 15.87 11.55 -1.64
N VAL A 378 14.88 11.28 -0.80
CA VAL A 378 13.66 12.08 -0.67
C VAL A 378 13.83 13.32 0.23
N ARG A 379 15.02 13.52 0.81
CA ARG A 379 15.34 14.62 1.73
C ARG A 379 16.48 15.48 1.20
N ALA A 380 16.53 16.74 1.67
CA ALA A 380 17.53 17.72 1.31
C ALA A 380 18.89 17.40 1.95
N PRO A 381 20.03 17.72 1.29
CA PRO A 381 21.37 17.44 1.82
C PRO A 381 21.63 17.93 3.25
N GLU A 382 21.11 19.10 3.59
CA GLU A 382 21.30 19.77 4.88
C GLU A 382 20.57 19.05 6.02
N THR A 383 19.52 18.29 5.68
CA THR A 383 18.63 17.64 6.66
C THR A 383 18.84 16.13 6.73
N ALA A 384 19.60 15.56 5.81
CA ALA A 384 19.82 14.13 5.68
C ALA A 384 21.21 13.86 5.07
N PRO A 385 22.27 13.84 5.89
CA PRO A 385 23.59 13.42 5.41
C PRO A 385 23.53 11.97 4.93
N LEU A 386 24.27 11.67 3.86
CA LEU A 386 24.34 10.32 3.29
C LEU A 386 25.46 9.54 3.97
N ALA A 387 25.19 8.28 4.32
CA ALA A 387 26.20 7.39 4.89
C ALA A 387 26.97 6.66 3.79
N ALA A 388 28.28 6.47 3.96
CA ALA A 388 29.04 5.57 3.08
C ALA A 388 28.48 4.13 3.20
N PRO A 389 28.44 3.32 2.11
CA PRO A 389 29.00 3.58 0.78
C PRO A 389 28.01 4.15 -0.26
N HIS A 390 27.03 4.96 0.16
CA HIS A 390 26.01 5.53 -0.75
C HIS A 390 26.62 6.18 -2.00
N ILE A 391 25.93 6.10 -3.14
CA ILE A 391 26.44 6.65 -4.41
C ILE A 391 26.70 8.16 -4.33
N GLY A 392 25.86 8.92 -3.63
CA GLY A 392 26.08 10.35 -3.39
C GLY A 392 27.28 10.69 -2.49
N VAL A 393 27.92 9.70 -1.86
CA VAL A 393 29.17 9.84 -1.11
C VAL A 393 30.36 9.39 -1.96
N THR A 394 30.22 8.26 -2.65
CA THR A 394 31.31 7.65 -3.44
C THR A 394 31.48 8.27 -4.83
N ASN A 395 30.41 8.84 -5.38
CA ASN A 395 30.31 9.50 -6.69
C ASN A 395 29.41 10.74 -6.59
N PRO A 396 29.78 11.75 -5.78
CA PRO A 396 28.96 12.95 -5.58
C PRO A 396 28.67 13.71 -6.88
N GLU A 397 29.55 13.61 -7.89
CA GLU A 397 29.38 14.18 -9.22
C GLU A 397 28.19 13.59 -10.00
N ALA A 398 27.70 12.42 -9.61
CA ALA A 398 26.61 11.70 -10.26
C ALA A 398 25.25 11.91 -9.57
N VAL A 399 25.19 12.72 -8.51
CA VAL A 399 23.97 12.97 -7.74
C VAL A 399 23.66 14.46 -7.68
N TYR A 400 22.49 14.84 -8.17
CA TYR A 400 22.07 16.22 -8.26
C TYR A 400 21.00 16.57 -7.22
N PRO A 401 21.03 17.79 -6.66
CA PRO A 401 19.87 18.35 -5.99
C PRO A 401 18.68 18.40 -6.95
N TRP A 402 17.49 18.06 -6.46
CA TRP A 402 16.27 18.05 -7.24
C TRP A 402 15.10 18.59 -6.43
N SER A 403 14.07 19.09 -7.09
CA SER A 403 12.88 19.67 -6.47
C SER A 403 13.24 20.86 -5.57
N GLN A 404 13.92 21.85 -6.18
CA GLN A 404 14.44 23.05 -5.50
C GLN A 404 15.37 22.68 -4.33
N GLY A 405 16.20 21.65 -4.52
CA GLY A 405 17.15 21.15 -3.52
C GLY A 405 16.53 20.32 -2.39
N LYS A 406 15.21 20.05 -2.42
CA LYS A 406 14.54 19.28 -1.35
C LYS A 406 14.79 17.77 -1.43
N ARG A 407 15.32 17.29 -2.56
CA ARG A 407 15.58 15.88 -2.85
C ARG A 407 16.94 15.75 -3.54
N ARG A 408 17.39 14.50 -3.69
CA ARG A 408 18.57 14.16 -4.49
C ARG A 408 18.23 13.08 -5.51
N TRP A 409 18.80 13.19 -6.70
CA TRP A 409 18.55 12.27 -7.81
C TRP A 409 19.86 11.85 -8.47
N MET A 410 19.98 10.56 -8.78
CA MET A 410 21.12 10.00 -9.50
C MET A 410 20.97 10.29 -11.00
N ASP A 411 22.06 10.65 -11.68
CA ASP A 411 22.10 10.81 -13.14
C ASP A 411 22.12 9.43 -13.82
N PRO A 412 21.04 9.01 -14.50
CA PRO A 412 20.97 7.68 -15.13
C PRO A 412 21.96 7.51 -16.29
N SER A 413 22.52 8.61 -16.80
CA SER A 413 23.51 8.59 -17.88
C SER A 413 24.93 8.26 -17.41
N VAL A 414 25.21 8.42 -16.11
CA VAL A 414 26.54 8.17 -15.54
C VAL A 414 26.76 6.67 -15.37
N ASN A 415 27.88 6.16 -15.90
CA ASN A 415 28.22 4.74 -15.83
C ASN A 415 28.25 4.21 -14.39
N ALA A 416 28.83 4.96 -13.45
CA ALA A 416 28.89 4.56 -12.04
C ALA A 416 27.50 4.31 -11.42
N VAL A 417 26.47 5.08 -11.81
CA VAL A 417 25.09 4.88 -11.35
C VAL A 417 24.52 3.58 -11.91
N ARG A 418 24.69 3.35 -13.22
CA ARG A 418 24.24 2.12 -13.89
C ARG A 418 24.97 0.87 -13.39
N ASP A 419 26.28 0.98 -13.15
CA ASP A 419 27.12 -0.07 -12.59
C ASP A 419 26.71 -0.39 -11.15
N ARG A 420 26.45 0.63 -10.31
CA ARG A 420 25.98 0.43 -8.93
C ARG A 420 24.67 -0.35 -8.91
N LEU A 421 23.67 0.07 -9.70
CA LEU A 421 22.39 -0.63 -9.74
C LEU A 421 22.55 -2.07 -10.27
N PHE A 422 23.33 -2.26 -11.34
CA PHE A 422 23.61 -3.60 -11.86
C PHE A 422 24.28 -4.51 -10.82
N ASN A 423 25.26 -3.99 -10.08
CA ASN A 423 25.95 -4.74 -9.03
C ASN A 423 25.00 -5.08 -7.87
N VAL A 424 24.17 -4.14 -7.44
CA VAL A 424 23.14 -4.37 -6.41
C VAL A 424 22.14 -5.45 -6.85
N VAL A 425 21.63 -5.36 -8.08
CA VAL A 425 20.67 -6.34 -8.61
C VAL A 425 21.31 -7.73 -8.73
N THR A 426 22.53 -7.82 -9.25
CA THR A 426 23.21 -9.12 -9.39
C THR A 426 23.63 -9.71 -8.04
N ASP A 427 23.95 -8.89 -7.04
CA ASP A 427 24.17 -9.33 -5.67
C ASP A 427 22.90 -9.93 -5.06
N LEU A 428 21.77 -9.22 -5.15
CA LEU A 428 20.47 -9.69 -4.68
C LEU A 428 20.09 -11.03 -5.32
N VAL A 429 20.23 -11.13 -6.65
CA VAL A 429 19.94 -12.35 -7.39
C VAL A 429 20.86 -13.50 -6.97
N ARG A 430 22.14 -13.25 -6.68
CA ARG A 430 23.06 -14.32 -6.23
C ARG A 430 22.70 -14.82 -4.83
N ARG A 431 22.55 -13.90 -3.87
CA ARG A 431 22.49 -14.23 -2.44
C ARG A 431 21.12 -14.71 -1.95
N TYR A 432 20.04 -14.20 -2.53
CA TYR A 432 18.68 -14.46 -2.04
C TYR A 432 17.90 -15.41 -2.95
N ASP A 433 16.96 -16.17 -2.37
CA ASP A 433 16.03 -17.07 -3.09
C ASP A 433 14.80 -16.28 -3.58
N LEU A 434 15.03 -15.37 -4.52
CA LEU A 434 14.00 -14.47 -5.05
C LEU A 434 13.12 -15.17 -6.08
N ASP A 435 11.82 -14.89 -6.06
CA ASP A 435 10.91 -15.30 -7.14
C ASP A 435 10.95 -14.27 -8.29
N GLY A 436 11.17 -12.99 -7.95
CA GLY A 436 11.32 -11.94 -8.94
C GLY A 436 11.93 -10.63 -8.43
N LEU A 437 12.05 -9.70 -9.37
CA LEU A 437 12.53 -8.34 -9.16
C LEU A 437 11.67 -7.38 -9.98
N GLN A 438 11.36 -6.22 -9.40
CA GLN A 438 10.64 -5.15 -10.05
C GLN A 438 11.34 -3.80 -9.91
N LEU A 439 11.55 -3.09 -11.02
CA LEU A 439 11.88 -1.67 -10.99
C LEU A 439 10.61 -0.83 -10.87
N ASP A 440 10.66 0.29 -10.14
CA ASP A 440 9.63 1.33 -10.32
C ASP A 440 9.95 2.26 -11.50
N ASP A 441 9.10 3.27 -11.66
CA ASP A 441 9.10 4.25 -12.74
C ASP A 441 10.06 5.43 -12.51
N SER A 442 10.84 5.45 -11.43
CA SER A 442 11.69 6.59 -11.05
C SER A 442 13.07 6.58 -11.74
N PHE A 443 13.11 6.63 -13.07
CA PHE A 443 14.34 6.76 -13.85
C PHE A 443 14.85 8.20 -13.84
N TYR A 444 14.49 9.02 -14.84
CA TYR A 444 14.56 10.47 -14.66
C TYR A 444 13.39 10.92 -13.78
N PRO A 445 13.55 12.01 -13.01
CA PRO A 445 12.50 12.45 -12.12
C PRO A 445 11.31 13.03 -12.90
N TYR A 446 10.12 12.93 -12.32
CA TYR A 446 8.94 13.66 -12.78
C TYR A 446 9.25 15.15 -12.97
N PRO A 447 8.90 15.75 -14.11
CA PRO A 447 9.31 17.10 -14.45
C PRO A 447 8.71 18.13 -13.50
N ILE A 448 9.49 19.18 -13.21
CA ILE A 448 9.05 20.36 -12.47
C ILE A 448 9.20 21.55 -13.40
N ALA A 449 8.13 22.33 -13.55
CA ALA A 449 8.12 23.49 -14.43
C ALA A 449 9.25 24.46 -14.05
N GLY A 450 10.13 24.75 -15.02
CA GLY A 450 11.28 25.66 -14.84
C GLY A 450 12.51 25.04 -14.18
N GLU A 451 12.52 23.73 -13.90
CA GLU A 451 13.66 23.02 -13.30
C GLU A 451 14.06 21.84 -14.21
N PRO A 452 14.85 22.06 -15.28
CA PRO A 452 15.34 20.96 -16.12
C PRO A 452 16.29 20.07 -15.34
N PHE A 453 16.37 18.78 -15.72
CA PHE A 453 17.33 17.86 -15.12
C PHE A 453 18.77 18.31 -15.46
N PRO A 454 19.67 18.45 -14.46
CA PRO A 454 20.96 19.13 -14.65
C PRO A 454 22.07 18.20 -15.19
N ASP A 455 21.81 17.54 -16.32
CA ASP A 455 22.77 16.63 -16.98
C ASP A 455 23.50 17.27 -18.18
N ASP A 456 23.46 18.60 -18.33
CA ASP A 456 24.11 19.32 -19.43
C ASP A 456 25.60 18.99 -19.56
N LYS A 457 26.30 18.87 -18.42
CA LYS A 457 27.72 18.50 -18.39
C LYS A 457 27.95 17.10 -18.95
N THR A 458 27.14 16.13 -18.52
CA THR A 458 27.24 14.73 -18.92
C THR A 458 26.88 14.56 -20.40
N TYR A 459 25.85 15.27 -20.87
CA TYR A 459 25.46 15.28 -22.27
C TYR A 459 26.51 15.97 -23.17
N ALA A 460 27.09 17.09 -22.75
CA ALA A 460 28.15 17.76 -23.48
C ALA A 460 29.38 16.85 -23.65
N ALA A 461 29.76 16.10 -22.61
CA ALA A 461 30.82 15.10 -22.69
C ALA A 461 30.49 13.99 -23.69
N TYR A 462 29.25 13.48 -23.70
CA TYR A 462 28.79 12.51 -24.69
C TYR A 462 28.89 13.04 -26.13
N ARG A 463 28.45 14.28 -26.38
CA ARG A 463 28.56 14.93 -27.70
C ARG A 463 30.02 15.13 -28.12
N ALA A 464 30.88 15.59 -27.22
CA ALA A 464 32.31 15.75 -27.46
C ALA A 464 33.00 14.42 -27.79
N GLY A 465 32.53 13.31 -27.20
CA GLY A 465 32.96 11.94 -27.51
C GLY A 465 32.42 11.37 -28.82
N GLY A 466 31.75 12.19 -29.67
CA GLY A 466 31.20 11.78 -30.96
C GLY A 466 29.75 11.30 -30.93
N GLY A 467 29.07 11.40 -29.79
CA GLY A 467 27.66 11.05 -29.64
C GLY A 467 26.74 11.82 -30.59
N GLN A 468 25.78 11.12 -31.22
CA GLN A 468 24.91 11.69 -32.27
C GLN A 468 23.44 11.82 -31.85
N LEU A 469 23.00 11.15 -30.78
CA LEU A 469 21.63 11.22 -30.31
C LEU A 469 21.24 12.64 -29.86
N SER A 470 19.96 12.97 -30.02
CA SER A 470 19.37 14.13 -29.36
C SER A 470 19.40 13.95 -27.85
N LEU A 471 19.28 15.03 -27.06
CA LEU A 471 19.25 14.92 -25.60
C LEU A 471 18.17 13.94 -25.11
N ALA A 472 16.96 14.04 -25.66
CA ALA A 472 15.86 13.17 -25.29
C ALA A 472 16.09 11.70 -25.67
N ASP A 473 16.63 11.44 -26.88
CA ASP A 473 16.95 10.08 -27.31
C ASP A 473 18.11 9.48 -26.52
N TRP A 474 19.10 10.29 -26.18
CA TRP A 474 20.22 9.88 -25.33
C TRP A 474 19.76 9.54 -23.91
N ARG A 475 18.89 10.34 -23.31
CA ARG A 475 18.28 10.03 -21.99
C ARG A 475 17.51 8.71 -22.04
N ARG A 476 16.67 8.49 -23.06
CA ARG A 476 15.96 7.21 -23.27
C ARG A 476 16.93 6.06 -23.47
N ASP A 477 17.97 6.24 -24.27
CA ASP A 477 18.95 5.20 -24.56
C ASP A 477 19.75 4.78 -23.32
N ASN A 478 20.06 5.72 -22.43
CA ASN A 478 20.71 5.41 -21.15
C ASN A 478 19.85 4.54 -20.24
N VAL A 479 18.55 4.83 -20.16
CA VAL A 479 17.56 4.02 -19.42
C VAL A 479 17.39 2.65 -20.07
N ASN A 480 17.23 2.61 -21.40
CA ASN A 480 17.09 1.37 -22.17
C ASN A 480 18.30 0.44 -21.98
N THR A 481 19.50 0.99 -22.06
CA THR A 481 20.76 0.26 -21.85
C THR A 481 20.80 -0.36 -20.45
N LEU A 482 20.36 0.39 -19.43
CA LEU A 482 20.28 -0.13 -18.07
C LEU A 482 19.29 -1.29 -17.96
N VAL A 483 18.07 -1.14 -18.49
CA VAL A 483 17.04 -2.19 -18.45
C VAL A 483 17.49 -3.45 -19.20
N GLN A 484 18.05 -3.30 -20.40
CA GLN A 484 18.59 -4.42 -21.18
C GLN A 484 19.72 -5.15 -20.42
N ARG A 485 20.63 -4.39 -19.81
CA ARG A 485 21.75 -4.94 -19.06
C ARG A 485 21.27 -5.72 -17.83
N LEU A 486 20.29 -5.18 -17.09
CA LEU A 486 19.68 -5.87 -15.95
C LEU A 486 19.00 -7.16 -16.40
N SER A 487 18.20 -7.10 -17.47
CA SER A 487 17.56 -8.28 -18.06
C SER A 487 18.56 -9.40 -18.35
N THR A 488 19.60 -9.08 -19.13
CA THR A 488 20.63 -10.04 -19.53
C THR A 488 21.39 -10.60 -18.32
N GLY A 489 21.77 -9.73 -17.37
CA GLY A 489 22.51 -10.13 -16.17
C GLY A 489 21.71 -11.02 -15.22
N ILE A 490 20.43 -10.72 -15.01
CA ILE A 490 19.53 -11.54 -14.17
C ILE A 490 19.41 -12.94 -14.78
N LYS A 491 19.12 -13.02 -16.09
CA LYS A 491 18.94 -14.30 -16.78
C LYS A 491 20.21 -15.13 -16.86
N ALA A 492 21.37 -14.50 -16.99
CA ALA A 492 22.65 -15.19 -16.94
C ALA A 492 22.98 -15.80 -15.56
N LEU A 493 22.48 -15.20 -14.47
CA LEU A 493 22.73 -15.67 -13.11
C LEU A 493 21.72 -16.71 -12.63
N LYS A 494 20.42 -16.40 -12.75
CA LYS A 494 19.33 -17.26 -12.34
C LYS A 494 18.16 -17.06 -13.32
N PRO A 495 18.09 -17.83 -14.42
CA PRO A 495 17.07 -17.66 -15.46
C PRO A 495 15.63 -17.77 -14.96
N GLN A 496 15.43 -18.50 -13.84
CA GLN A 496 14.15 -18.66 -13.17
C GLN A 496 13.64 -17.38 -12.47
N VAL A 497 14.51 -16.42 -12.13
CA VAL A 497 14.11 -15.18 -11.45
C VAL A 497 13.40 -14.27 -12.45
N LYS A 498 12.17 -13.87 -12.11
CA LYS A 498 11.35 -12.99 -12.94
C LYS A 498 11.88 -11.56 -12.88
N PHE A 499 12.00 -10.90 -14.02
CA PHE A 499 12.34 -9.48 -14.09
C PHE A 499 11.16 -8.69 -14.65
N GLY A 500 10.66 -7.72 -13.89
CA GLY A 500 9.59 -6.84 -14.34
C GLY A 500 9.83 -5.37 -14.03
N ALA A 501 8.93 -4.54 -14.52
CA ALA A 501 8.91 -3.10 -14.26
C ALA A 501 7.49 -2.62 -13.97
N SER A 502 7.34 -1.82 -12.92
CA SER A 502 6.18 -0.97 -12.69
C SER A 502 6.41 0.34 -13.43
N VAL A 503 5.56 0.66 -14.41
CA VAL A 503 5.77 1.80 -15.30
C VAL A 503 4.60 2.76 -15.23
N PHE A 504 4.83 4.03 -15.49
CA PHE A 504 3.74 4.99 -15.59
C PHE A 504 2.69 4.52 -16.62
N GLY A 505 1.41 4.64 -16.28
CA GLY A 505 0.34 4.01 -17.07
C GLY A 505 0.19 4.56 -18.49
N ILE A 506 0.66 5.78 -18.76
CA ILE A 506 0.67 6.42 -20.07
C ILE A 506 2.09 6.41 -20.64
N TRP A 507 2.37 5.52 -21.60
CA TRP A 507 3.66 5.54 -22.31
C TRP A 507 3.88 6.87 -23.04
N LYS A 508 2.86 7.31 -23.79
CA LYS A 508 2.84 8.59 -24.51
C LYS A 508 1.41 9.12 -24.60
N SER A 509 1.23 10.44 -24.45
CA SER A 509 -0.06 11.08 -24.66
C SER A 509 -0.55 10.84 -26.10
N GLU A 510 -1.86 10.78 -26.28
CA GLU A 510 -2.51 10.50 -27.57
C GLU A 510 -2.18 9.11 -28.14
N ASN A 511 -1.69 8.20 -27.29
CA ASN A 511 -1.43 6.81 -27.62
C ASN A 511 -2.09 5.89 -26.56
N PRO A 512 -3.33 5.43 -26.77
CA PRO A 512 -4.18 5.63 -27.95
C PRO A 512 -4.78 7.06 -28.07
N PRO A 513 -5.33 7.47 -29.23
CA PRO A 513 -5.67 8.87 -29.56
C PRO A 513 -6.52 9.64 -28.55
N GLN A 514 -7.31 8.97 -27.73
CA GLN A 514 -8.15 9.58 -26.68
C GLN A 514 -7.40 9.92 -25.39
N ILE A 515 -6.23 9.31 -25.16
CA ILE A 515 -5.48 9.48 -23.91
C ILE A 515 -4.80 10.85 -23.89
N ARG A 516 -4.82 11.50 -22.73
CA ARG A 516 -4.15 12.77 -22.45
C ARG A 516 -3.44 12.68 -21.11
N GLY A 517 -2.25 13.26 -20.99
CA GLY A 517 -1.52 13.30 -19.73
C GLY A 517 -0.02 13.33 -19.95
N MET A 518 0.73 13.11 -18.88
CA MET A 518 2.19 13.05 -18.94
C MET A 518 2.62 11.91 -19.88
N SER A 519 3.55 12.19 -20.79
CA SER A 519 4.14 11.19 -21.68
C SER A 519 5.39 10.62 -21.04
N ALA A 520 5.33 9.41 -20.47
CA ALA A 520 6.46 8.82 -19.77
C ALA A 520 7.73 8.71 -20.64
N CYS A 521 7.56 8.38 -21.92
CA CYS A 521 8.63 8.28 -22.90
C CYS A 521 9.34 9.62 -23.18
N ASP A 522 8.63 10.74 -23.02
CA ASP A 522 9.14 12.08 -23.33
C ASP A 522 9.59 12.84 -22.08
N GLU A 523 8.97 12.60 -20.93
CA GLU A 523 9.14 13.42 -19.73
C GLU A 523 10.02 12.77 -18.64
N ILE A 524 9.92 11.45 -18.47
CA ILE A 524 10.77 10.66 -17.56
C ILE A 524 11.68 9.68 -18.32
N TYR A 525 11.66 9.75 -19.65
CA TYR A 525 12.49 9.00 -20.60
C TYR A 525 12.43 7.47 -20.42
N ALA A 526 11.33 6.97 -19.88
CA ALA A 526 11.07 5.54 -19.71
C ALA A 526 10.34 5.01 -20.97
N ASP A 527 11.09 4.45 -21.91
CA ASP A 527 10.54 3.87 -23.14
C ASP A 527 10.10 2.41 -22.97
N SER A 528 9.10 2.21 -22.12
CA SER A 528 8.60 0.90 -21.73
C SER A 528 7.94 0.11 -22.86
N LYS A 529 7.48 0.77 -23.94
CA LYS A 529 7.06 0.10 -25.17
C LYS A 529 8.24 -0.65 -25.81
N LYS A 530 9.41 -0.02 -25.91
CA LYS A 530 10.62 -0.67 -26.43
C LYS A 530 11.01 -1.88 -25.58
N TRP A 531 10.84 -1.83 -24.26
CA TRP A 531 11.16 -2.96 -23.38
C TRP A 531 10.28 -4.18 -23.66
N LEU A 532 9.00 -3.97 -24.00
CA LEU A 532 8.10 -5.03 -24.46
C LEU A 532 8.48 -5.53 -25.86
N GLU A 533 8.78 -4.62 -26.80
CA GLU A 533 9.17 -4.97 -28.17
C GLU A 533 10.44 -5.84 -28.22
N GLN A 534 11.41 -5.52 -27.37
CA GLN A 534 12.68 -6.24 -27.26
C GLN A 534 12.62 -7.40 -26.27
N GLY A 535 11.54 -7.53 -25.51
CA GLY A 535 11.34 -8.60 -24.55
C GLY A 535 12.33 -8.56 -23.37
N TRP A 536 12.78 -7.36 -22.98
CA TRP A 536 13.76 -7.18 -21.90
C TRP A 536 13.15 -7.36 -20.51
N VAL A 537 11.84 -7.40 -20.38
CA VAL A 537 11.15 -7.76 -19.13
C VAL A 537 10.33 -9.03 -19.35
N ASP A 538 10.18 -9.84 -18.32
CA ASP A 538 9.27 -11.00 -18.32
C ASP A 538 7.81 -10.56 -18.10
N TYR A 539 7.61 -9.46 -17.35
CA TYR A 539 6.30 -8.86 -17.12
C TYR A 539 6.38 -7.35 -16.96
N LEU A 540 5.26 -6.68 -17.21
CA LEU A 540 5.10 -5.23 -17.05
C LEU A 540 3.84 -4.93 -16.23
N SER A 541 3.96 -3.93 -15.36
CA SER A 541 2.87 -3.50 -14.48
C SER A 541 2.57 -2.02 -14.70
N PRO A 542 1.67 -1.68 -15.63
CA PRO A 542 1.35 -0.29 -15.90
C PRO A 542 0.49 0.29 -14.77
N GLN A 543 0.91 1.46 -14.24
CA GLN A 543 0.26 2.23 -13.18
C GLN A 543 -1.07 2.86 -13.66
N LEU A 544 -2.13 2.05 -13.72
CA LEU A 544 -3.45 2.46 -14.20
C LEU A 544 -4.29 3.07 -13.08
N TYR A 545 -3.83 4.20 -12.53
CA TYR A 545 -4.38 4.80 -11.30
C TYR A 545 -5.55 5.75 -11.54
N TRP A 546 -6.37 5.40 -12.53
CA TRP A 546 -7.46 6.21 -13.04
C TRP A 546 -8.75 5.39 -13.18
N PRO A 547 -9.93 6.03 -13.11
CA PRO A 547 -11.19 5.31 -13.27
C PRO A 547 -11.37 4.69 -14.65
N ILE A 548 -12.22 3.67 -14.73
CA ILE A 548 -12.67 3.06 -15.99
C ILE A 548 -13.40 4.07 -16.87
N ASP A 549 -14.36 4.80 -16.27
CA ASP A 549 -15.35 5.59 -17.00
C ASP A 549 -14.84 6.98 -17.44
N GLN A 550 -13.61 7.36 -17.04
CA GLN A 550 -13.03 8.61 -17.52
C GLN A 550 -12.38 8.43 -18.91
N THR A 551 -12.55 9.41 -19.79
CA THR A 551 -12.02 9.31 -21.16
C THR A 551 -10.52 9.57 -21.24
N ALA A 552 -10.06 10.66 -20.61
CA ALA A 552 -8.71 11.19 -20.84
C ALA A 552 -7.58 10.29 -20.31
N GLN A 553 -7.83 9.46 -19.30
CA GLN A 553 -6.91 8.37 -18.91
C GLN A 553 -7.73 7.11 -18.60
N SER A 554 -8.56 6.66 -19.55
CA SER A 554 -9.41 5.48 -19.36
C SER A 554 -8.58 4.24 -19.01
N TYR A 555 -8.87 3.62 -17.86
CA TYR A 555 -8.25 2.37 -17.43
C TYR A 555 -8.31 1.30 -18.52
N THR A 556 -9.50 1.05 -19.08
CA THR A 556 -9.74 0.02 -20.08
C THR A 556 -8.97 0.29 -21.37
N ALA A 557 -8.97 1.54 -21.84
CA ALA A 557 -8.24 1.89 -23.06
C ALA A 557 -6.72 1.73 -22.91
N LEU A 558 -6.18 2.12 -21.74
CA LEU A 558 -4.75 1.98 -21.45
C LEU A 558 -4.36 0.50 -21.31
N LEU A 559 -5.12 -0.31 -20.58
CA LEU A 559 -4.85 -1.75 -20.46
C LEU A 559 -4.91 -2.46 -21.81
N LYS A 560 -5.92 -2.13 -22.63
CA LYS A 560 -6.04 -2.64 -24.00
C LYS A 560 -4.82 -2.27 -24.85
N TRP A 561 -4.32 -1.03 -24.71
CA TRP A 561 -3.15 -0.58 -25.46
C TRP A 561 -1.88 -1.31 -25.03
N TRP A 562 -1.66 -1.52 -23.72
CA TRP A 562 -0.50 -2.26 -23.22
C TRP A 562 -0.49 -3.71 -23.71
N THR A 563 -1.66 -4.37 -23.73
CA THR A 563 -1.79 -5.74 -24.25
C THR A 563 -1.62 -5.81 -25.77
N GLU A 564 -1.95 -4.74 -26.52
CA GLU A 564 -1.72 -4.67 -27.98
C GLU A 564 -0.26 -4.41 -28.36
N ASN A 565 0.47 -3.66 -27.54
CA ASN A 565 1.84 -3.26 -27.80
C ASN A 565 2.84 -4.20 -27.13
N ASN A 566 2.60 -5.50 -27.26
CA ASN A 566 3.33 -6.57 -26.56
C ASN A 566 3.70 -7.74 -27.48
N PRO A 567 4.58 -7.52 -28.49
CA PRO A 567 4.86 -8.55 -29.50
C PRO A 567 5.66 -9.74 -28.97
N GLN A 568 6.29 -9.62 -27.79
CA GLN A 568 7.06 -10.70 -27.15
C GLN A 568 6.23 -11.49 -26.14
N ASN A 569 4.90 -11.31 -26.13
CA ASN A 569 3.97 -12.05 -25.27
C ASN A 569 4.37 -12.02 -23.78
N ARG A 570 4.77 -10.84 -23.28
CA ARG A 570 5.09 -10.65 -21.87
C ARG A 570 3.84 -10.55 -21.03
N HIS A 571 3.91 -10.93 -19.76
CA HIS A 571 2.74 -10.83 -18.90
C HIS A 571 2.45 -9.36 -18.56
N ILE A 572 1.17 -8.98 -18.59
CA ILE A 572 0.71 -7.68 -18.11
C ILE A 572 -0.04 -7.88 -16.80
N TYR A 573 0.40 -7.20 -15.74
CA TYR A 573 -0.27 -7.19 -14.45
C TYR A 573 -0.72 -5.76 -14.14
N ALA A 574 -2.01 -5.48 -14.31
CA ALA A 574 -2.53 -4.12 -14.15
C ALA A 574 -2.28 -3.61 -12.72
N ALA A 575 -1.76 -2.40 -12.58
CA ALA A 575 -1.52 -1.83 -11.26
C ALA A 575 -2.75 -1.00 -10.84
N ASN A 576 -3.34 -1.34 -9.70
CA ASN A 576 -4.50 -0.67 -9.13
C ASN A 576 -4.11 0.10 -7.88
N ASN A 577 -4.61 1.32 -7.71
CA ASN A 577 -4.30 2.16 -6.56
C ASN A 577 -5.47 2.18 -5.56
N LEU A 578 -5.36 1.35 -4.52
CA LEU A 578 -6.27 1.30 -3.38
C LEU A 578 -6.30 2.61 -2.60
N SER A 579 -5.22 3.40 -2.56
CA SER A 579 -5.20 4.70 -1.88
C SER A 579 -6.22 5.68 -2.49
N ASN A 580 -6.63 5.51 -3.75
CA ASN A 580 -7.71 6.33 -4.32
C ASN A 580 -9.08 6.12 -3.63
N LEU A 581 -9.28 5.03 -2.89
CA LEU A 581 -10.49 4.82 -2.06
C LEU A 581 -10.61 5.88 -0.96
N THR A 582 -9.48 6.40 -0.47
CA THR A 582 -9.41 7.48 0.52
C THR A 582 -9.10 8.82 -0.16
N ASP A 583 -8.05 8.88 -0.97
CA ASP A 583 -7.49 10.12 -1.50
C ASP A 583 -8.42 10.81 -2.51
N LYS A 584 -9.13 9.99 -3.29
CA LYS A 584 -10.10 10.42 -4.30
C LYS A 584 -11.52 9.97 -3.98
N ASN A 585 -11.73 9.39 -2.80
CA ASN A 585 -12.99 8.83 -2.33
C ASN A 585 -13.67 7.88 -3.34
N TRP A 586 -12.89 7.02 -4.01
CA TRP A 586 -13.48 6.01 -4.90
C TRP A 586 -14.31 5.00 -4.10
N GLU A 587 -15.38 4.51 -4.70
CA GLU A 587 -16.08 3.34 -4.20
C GLU A 587 -15.29 2.07 -4.50
N LEU A 588 -15.36 1.07 -3.61
CA LEU A 588 -14.64 -0.19 -3.79
C LEU A 588 -15.05 -0.89 -5.10
N SER A 589 -16.28 -0.71 -5.54
CA SER A 589 -16.79 -1.22 -6.81
C SER A 589 -15.97 -0.75 -8.03
N GLU A 590 -15.27 0.38 -7.95
CA GLU A 590 -14.33 0.79 -9.00
C GLU A 590 -13.17 -0.21 -9.12
N ILE A 591 -12.56 -0.59 -8.00
CA ILE A 591 -11.45 -1.56 -7.97
C ILE A 591 -11.93 -2.95 -8.39
N GLU A 592 -13.12 -3.38 -7.93
CA GLU A 592 -13.73 -4.65 -8.35
C GLU A 592 -13.94 -4.67 -9.87
N ARG A 593 -14.49 -3.60 -10.45
CA ARG A 593 -14.66 -3.48 -11.91
C ARG A 593 -13.32 -3.49 -12.65
N GLN A 594 -12.27 -2.88 -12.10
CA GLN A 594 -10.93 -2.87 -12.72
C GLN A 594 -10.32 -4.28 -12.78
N VAL A 595 -10.52 -5.09 -11.74
CA VAL A 595 -10.14 -6.51 -11.72
C VAL A 595 -10.90 -7.27 -12.81
N GLU A 596 -12.21 -7.02 -12.96
CA GLU A 596 -13.01 -7.67 -14.02
C GLU A 596 -12.58 -7.25 -15.43
N VAL A 597 -12.23 -5.98 -15.65
CA VAL A 597 -11.65 -5.52 -16.93
C VAL A 597 -10.34 -6.26 -17.21
N SER A 598 -9.45 -6.39 -16.22
CA SER A 598 -8.19 -7.16 -16.37
C SER A 598 -8.47 -8.62 -16.75
N ARG A 599 -9.43 -9.25 -16.06
CA ARG A 599 -9.86 -10.63 -16.34
C ARG A 599 -10.46 -10.83 -17.72
N SER A 600 -11.12 -9.81 -18.26
CA SER A 600 -11.73 -9.85 -19.60
C SER A 600 -10.70 -9.86 -20.73
N MET A 601 -9.44 -9.49 -20.45
CA MET A 601 -8.34 -9.44 -21.42
C MET A 601 -7.27 -10.53 -21.17
N ARG A 602 -7.63 -11.63 -20.50
CA ARG A 602 -6.72 -12.74 -20.17
C ARG A 602 -6.15 -13.43 -21.40
N ASP A 603 -6.93 -13.55 -22.46
CA ASP A 603 -6.52 -14.03 -23.79
C ASP A 603 -5.45 -13.14 -24.45
N ARG A 604 -5.25 -11.93 -23.91
CA ARG A 604 -4.24 -10.94 -24.34
C ARG A 604 -3.15 -10.73 -23.29
N LEU A 605 -2.97 -11.72 -22.42
CA LEU A 605 -1.94 -11.73 -21.38
C LEU A 605 -2.08 -10.67 -20.28
N SER A 606 -3.28 -10.09 -20.11
CA SER A 606 -3.64 -9.41 -18.86
C SER A 606 -3.93 -10.47 -17.78
N LEU A 607 -2.88 -10.91 -17.09
CA LEU A 607 -2.91 -12.12 -16.26
C LEU A 607 -2.94 -11.84 -14.76
N GLY A 608 -3.28 -10.63 -14.35
CA GLY A 608 -3.39 -10.31 -12.94
C GLY A 608 -3.40 -8.82 -12.63
N ASN A 609 -3.29 -8.53 -11.34
CA ASN A 609 -3.32 -7.20 -10.77
C ASN A 609 -2.27 -7.05 -9.66
N ILE A 610 -1.75 -5.84 -9.47
CA ILE A 610 -0.88 -5.48 -8.34
C ILE A 610 -1.49 -4.27 -7.63
N PHE A 611 -1.69 -4.38 -6.32
CA PHE A 611 -2.38 -3.35 -5.54
C PHE A 611 -1.41 -2.44 -4.79
N PHE A 612 -1.55 -1.13 -5.01
CA PHE A 612 -0.87 -0.08 -4.26
C PHE A 612 -1.84 0.56 -3.25
N SER A 613 -1.66 0.47 -1.94
CA SER A 613 -0.60 -0.25 -1.22
C SER A 613 -1.12 -1.04 -0.03
N ALA A 614 -0.23 -1.79 0.64
CA ALA A 614 -0.56 -2.73 1.70
C ALA A 614 -1.39 -2.14 2.84
N ASN A 615 -1.17 -0.88 3.22
CA ASN A 615 -1.90 -0.25 4.32
C ASN A 615 -3.43 -0.32 4.22
N LEU A 616 -4.00 -0.10 3.03
CA LEU A 616 -5.45 -0.12 2.85
C LEU A 616 -6.01 -1.53 3.03
N LEU A 617 -5.25 -2.53 2.59
CA LEU A 617 -5.58 -3.93 2.82
C LEU A 617 -5.47 -4.29 4.30
N MET A 618 -4.43 -3.81 4.99
CA MET A 618 -4.22 -4.03 6.43
C MET A 618 -5.35 -3.43 7.28
N ALA A 619 -5.71 -2.18 7.00
CA ALA A 619 -6.80 -1.48 7.67
C ALA A 619 -8.19 -1.99 7.29
N ASN A 620 -8.29 -2.86 6.27
CA ASN A 620 -9.56 -3.28 5.66
C ASN A 620 -10.43 -2.07 5.27
N THR A 621 -9.81 -1.03 4.73
CA THR A 621 -10.50 0.21 4.36
C THR A 621 -11.58 -0.07 3.33
N LYS A 622 -12.79 0.45 3.53
CA LYS A 622 -13.97 0.18 2.69
C LYS A 622 -14.19 -1.33 2.42
N ASP A 623 -13.83 -2.20 3.36
CA ASP A 623 -13.97 -3.66 3.27
C ASP A 623 -13.11 -4.36 2.20
N VAL A 624 -12.01 -3.75 1.74
CA VAL A 624 -11.13 -4.33 0.69
C VAL A 624 -10.71 -5.75 1.01
N ALA A 625 -10.18 -6.03 2.21
CA ALA A 625 -9.70 -7.36 2.56
C ALA A 625 -10.87 -8.36 2.62
N SER A 626 -11.99 -7.98 3.24
CA SER A 626 -13.20 -8.81 3.29
C SER A 626 -13.73 -9.14 1.90
N LYS A 627 -13.75 -8.18 0.97
CA LYS A 627 -14.23 -8.37 -0.40
C LYS A 627 -13.27 -9.16 -1.26
N PHE A 628 -11.96 -9.02 -1.04
CA PHE A 628 -10.97 -9.88 -1.68
C PHE A 628 -11.22 -11.35 -1.32
N THR A 629 -11.40 -11.66 -0.04
CA THR A 629 -11.63 -13.05 0.39
C THR A 629 -13.02 -13.58 0.01
N SER A 630 -14.07 -12.76 0.08
CA SER A 630 -15.45 -13.24 -0.10
C SER A 630 -15.95 -13.25 -1.54
N THR A 631 -15.49 -12.31 -2.39
CA THR A 631 -16.02 -12.14 -3.75
C THR A 631 -14.91 -12.06 -4.79
N THR A 632 -14.03 -11.07 -4.70
CA THR A 632 -13.09 -10.72 -5.78
C THR A 632 -12.08 -11.84 -6.05
N PHE A 633 -11.49 -12.40 -4.99
CA PHE A 633 -10.50 -13.48 -5.03
C PHE A 633 -10.95 -14.69 -4.20
N ALA A 634 -12.26 -15.00 -4.21
CA ALA A 634 -12.86 -16.05 -3.38
C ALA A 634 -12.30 -17.46 -3.63
N ARG A 635 -11.70 -17.69 -4.80
CA ARG A 635 -11.05 -18.97 -5.15
C ARG A 635 -9.53 -18.82 -5.14
N PRO A 636 -8.79 -19.82 -4.60
CA PRO A 636 -7.34 -19.84 -4.69
C PRO A 636 -6.90 -19.86 -6.16
N ALA A 637 -5.74 -19.28 -6.44
CA ALA A 637 -5.11 -19.32 -7.75
C ALA A 637 -3.59 -19.41 -7.62
N LEU A 638 -2.98 -20.22 -8.49
CA LEU A 638 -1.54 -20.13 -8.69
C LEU A 638 -1.23 -18.89 -9.52
N VAL A 639 -0.03 -18.35 -9.35
CA VAL A 639 0.49 -17.37 -10.29
C VAL A 639 0.57 -17.98 -11.70
N PRO A 640 0.40 -17.18 -12.76
CA PRO A 640 0.62 -17.63 -14.13
C PRO A 640 2.09 -18.05 -14.31
N ALA A 641 2.32 -19.23 -14.89
CA ALA A 641 3.67 -19.61 -15.29
C ALA A 641 4.07 -18.78 -16.53
N ILE A 642 5.28 -18.23 -16.52
CA ILE A 642 5.80 -17.46 -17.66
C ILE A 642 6.47 -18.43 -18.62
N ASP A 643 6.03 -18.43 -19.88
CA ASP A 643 6.63 -19.27 -20.90
C ASP A 643 8.08 -18.85 -21.19
N GLY A 644 8.94 -19.85 -21.39
CA GLY A 644 10.38 -19.65 -21.60
C GLY A 644 11.22 -19.51 -20.32
N ILE A 645 10.62 -19.35 -19.14
CA ILE A 645 11.39 -19.34 -17.87
C ILE A 645 11.83 -20.76 -17.48
N SER A 646 10.93 -21.75 -17.58
CA SER A 646 11.27 -23.16 -17.36
C SER A 646 10.28 -24.07 -18.07
N SER A 647 10.79 -25.17 -18.61
CA SER A 647 10.01 -26.30 -19.14
C SER A 647 9.95 -27.47 -18.14
N GLU A 648 10.56 -27.34 -16.97
CA GLU A 648 10.62 -28.41 -15.98
C GLU A 648 9.23 -28.63 -15.35
N ILE A 649 8.70 -29.84 -15.53
CA ILE A 649 7.49 -30.31 -14.85
C ILE A 649 7.92 -30.96 -13.53
N PRO A 650 7.33 -30.57 -12.38
CA PRO A 650 7.72 -31.15 -11.11
C PRO A 650 7.33 -32.63 -10.99
N PRO A 651 8.05 -33.42 -10.17
CA PRO A 651 7.75 -34.83 -9.97
C PRO A 651 6.40 -35.05 -9.27
N LEU A 652 5.74 -36.16 -9.56
CA LEU A 652 4.49 -36.54 -8.89
C LEU A 652 4.65 -36.65 -7.37
N PRO A 653 3.64 -36.26 -6.57
CA PRO A 653 3.60 -36.58 -5.14
C PRO A 653 3.71 -38.09 -4.90
N LYS A 654 4.38 -38.48 -3.82
CA LYS A 654 4.63 -39.89 -3.48
C LYS A 654 3.79 -40.33 -2.28
N ASN A 655 3.43 -41.61 -2.26
CA ASN A 655 2.70 -42.26 -1.17
C ASN A 655 1.43 -41.50 -0.73
N VAL A 656 0.68 -40.99 -1.71
CA VAL A 656 -0.59 -40.29 -1.45
C VAL A 656 -1.63 -41.29 -0.97
N THR A 657 -2.15 -41.08 0.25
CA THR A 657 -3.18 -41.95 0.85
C THR A 657 -4.31 -41.15 1.45
N GLY A 658 -5.53 -41.68 1.40
CA GLY A 658 -6.74 -41.05 1.94
C GLY A 658 -7.41 -41.96 2.97
N ARG A 659 -7.51 -41.54 4.22
CA ARG A 659 -8.12 -42.31 5.33
C ARG A 659 -8.75 -41.37 6.35
N SER A 660 -9.94 -41.72 6.84
CA SER A 660 -10.58 -41.07 8.00
C SER A 660 -10.66 -39.53 7.89
N GLY A 661 -11.14 -39.00 6.76
CA GLY A 661 -11.23 -37.55 6.54
C GLY A 661 -9.89 -36.83 6.33
N GLN A 662 -8.81 -37.56 6.03
CA GLN A 662 -7.48 -36.99 5.86
C GLN A 662 -6.78 -37.55 4.62
N ILE A 663 -6.03 -36.70 3.93
CA ILE A 663 -5.10 -37.08 2.87
C ILE A 663 -3.68 -36.85 3.38
N SER A 664 -2.79 -37.82 3.21
CA SER A 664 -1.37 -37.73 3.57
C SER A 664 -0.46 -38.14 2.41
N TRP A 665 0.76 -37.60 2.39
CA TRP A 665 1.79 -37.87 1.38
C TRP A 665 3.20 -37.66 1.95
N ASP A 666 4.22 -38.09 1.22
CA ASP A 666 5.61 -37.91 1.62
C ASP A 666 6.05 -36.43 1.58
N ALA A 667 6.99 -36.07 2.45
CA ALA A 667 7.65 -34.76 2.38
C ALA A 667 8.34 -34.56 1.02
N ALA A 668 8.38 -33.30 0.56
CA ALA A 668 9.06 -32.93 -0.67
C ALA A 668 10.56 -33.27 -0.59
N THR A 669 11.06 -33.93 -1.63
CA THR A 669 12.48 -34.31 -1.75
C THR A 669 13.26 -33.44 -2.75
N ALA A 670 12.55 -32.75 -3.64
CA ALA A 670 13.13 -31.86 -4.63
C ALA A 670 13.17 -30.41 -4.11
N SER A 671 14.33 -29.76 -4.22
CA SER A 671 14.59 -28.41 -3.70
C SER A 671 13.91 -27.29 -4.48
N ASN A 672 13.39 -27.59 -5.68
CA ASN A 672 12.70 -26.65 -6.55
C ASN A 672 11.17 -26.62 -6.36
N LEU A 673 10.62 -27.37 -5.41
CA LEU A 673 9.19 -27.37 -5.11
C LEU A 673 8.81 -26.19 -4.20
N ARG A 674 7.62 -25.63 -4.44
CA ARG A 674 7.09 -24.43 -3.76
C ARG A 674 5.84 -24.73 -2.93
N ALA A 675 4.95 -25.57 -3.45
CA ALA A 675 3.67 -25.85 -2.82
C ALA A 675 3.06 -27.15 -3.34
N TRP A 676 1.95 -27.54 -2.71
CA TRP A 676 1.05 -28.56 -3.20
C TRP A 676 -0.29 -27.94 -3.58
N THR A 677 -0.90 -28.45 -4.64
CA THR A 677 -2.29 -28.14 -5.00
C THR A 677 -3.14 -29.37 -4.78
N LEU A 678 -4.35 -29.14 -4.24
CA LEU A 678 -5.32 -30.18 -4.01
C LEU A 678 -6.59 -29.82 -4.78
N TYR A 679 -7.01 -30.69 -5.69
CA TYR A 679 -8.25 -30.57 -6.43
C TYR A 679 -9.31 -31.50 -5.84
N LYS A 680 -10.57 -31.07 -5.79
CA LYS A 680 -11.73 -31.91 -5.47
C LYS A 680 -12.47 -32.23 -6.76
N GLN A 681 -12.82 -33.50 -6.95
CA GLN A 681 -13.63 -33.93 -8.08
C GLN A 681 -15.09 -33.51 -7.88
N ASP A 682 -15.69 -32.97 -8.94
CA ASP A 682 -17.12 -32.64 -9.01
C ASP A 682 -17.66 -33.06 -10.39
N GLY A 683 -18.35 -34.19 -10.42
CA GLY A 683 -18.69 -34.89 -11.68
C GLY A 683 -17.43 -35.25 -12.47
N SER A 684 -17.35 -34.75 -13.71
CA SER A 684 -16.16 -34.89 -14.58
C SER A 684 -15.10 -33.81 -14.36
N ASN A 685 -15.40 -32.77 -13.57
CA ASN A 685 -14.55 -31.61 -13.40
C ASN A 685 -13.65 -31.73 -12.16
N TRP A 686 -12.49 -31.09 -12.22
CA TRP A 686 -11.56 -30.99 -11.10
C TRP A 686 -11.44 -29.52 -10.69
N ASN A 687 -11.89 -29.19 -9.49
CA ASN A 687 -11.86 -27.83 -8.98
C ASN A 687 -10.71 -27.66 -7.99
N LEU A 688 -9.86 -26.65 -8.19
CA LEU A 688 -8.80 -26.33 -7.23
C LEU A 688 -9.43 -26.00 -5.88
N HIS A 689 -9.16 -26.85 -4.89
CA HIS A 689 -9.75 -26.78 -3.56
C HIS A 689 -8.84 -26.04 -2.59
N LYS A 690 -7.55 -26.39 -2.56
CA LYS A 690 -6.55 -25.78 -1.68
C LYS A 690 -5.20 -25.64 -2.38
N ILE A 691 -4.44 -24.62 -1.99
CA ILE A 691 -3.00 -24.55 -2.20
C ILE A 691 -2.37 -24.55 -0.81
N VAL A 692 -1.44 -25.46 -0.54
CA VAL A 692 -0.83 -25.62 0.78
C VAL A 692 0.70 -25.54 0.69
N PRO A 693 1.37 -25.07 1.76
CA PRO A 693 2.83 -24.96 1.79
C PRO A 693 3.53 -26.30 1.49
N ILE A 694 4.73 -26.24 0.91
CA ILE A 694 5.49 -27.45 0.57
C ILE A 694 5.83 -28.32 1.79
N THR A 695 5.89 -27.73 2.98
CA THR A 695 6.13 -28.41 4.26
C THR A 695 4.92 -29.19 4.78
N THR A 696 3.74 -28.98 4.20
CA THR A 696 2.54 -29.75 4.55
C THR A 696 2.62 -31.14 3.93
N THR A 697 2.39 -32.16 4.76
CA THR A 697 2.32 -33.59 4.36
C THR A 697 0.96 -34.22 4.63
N THR A 698 0.02 -33.44 5.19
CA THR A 698 -1.31 -33.90 5.52
C THR A 698 -2.33 -32.78 5.48
N VAL A 699 -3.55 -33.08 5.00
CA VAL A 699 -4.68 -32.14 4.98
C VAL A 699 -5.97 -32.86 5.34
N THR A 700 -6.75 -32.26 6.24
CA THR A 700 -8.13 -32.67 6.52
C THR A 700 -9.08 -32.23 5.41
N VAL A 701 -9.92 -33.16 4.98
CA VAL A 701 -10.89 -33.00 3.90
C VAL A 701 -12.21 -33.71 4.24
N GLU A 702 -13.27 -33.32 3.54
CA GLU A 702 -14.52 -34.08 3.54
C GLU A 702 -14.38 -35.37 2.71
N ALA A 703 -15.37 -36.26 2.82
CA ALA A 703 -15.47 -37.41 1.93
C ALA A 703 -15.55 -36.96 0.46
N GLY A 704 -14.83 -37.68 -0.40
CA GLY A 704 -14.77 -37.37 -1.83
C GLY A 704 -13.50 -37.87 -2.50
N THR A 705 -13.40 -37.62 -3.80
CA THR A 705 -12.21 -37.92 -4.59
C THR A 705 -11.42 -36.64 -4.86
N TYR A 706 -10.11 -36.73 -4.67
CA TYR A 706 -9.17 -35.62 -4.76
C TYR A 706 -8.00 -35.96 -5.68
N ALA A 707 -7.33 -34.93 -6.19
CA ALA A 707 -6.08 -35.06 -6.92
C ALA A 707 -5.04 -34.12 -6.32
N LEU A 708 -3.92 -34.69 -5.85
CA LEU A 708 -2.81 -33.93 -5.28
C LEU A 708 -1.73 -33.72 -6.34
N CYS A 709 -1.26 -32.49 -6.51
CA CYS A 709 -0.16 -32.17 -7.43
C CYS A 709 0.97 -31.45 -6.69
N SER A 710 2.18 -31.59 -7.22
CA SER A 710 3.32 -30.76 -6.81
C SER A 710 3.41 -29.52 -7.69
N VAL A 711 3.87 -28.41 -7.12
CA VAL A 711 4.09 -27.15 -7.83
C VAL A 711 5.53 -26.69 -7.60
N ASN A 712 6.24 -26.34 -8.67
CA ASN A 712 7.61 -25.83 -8.56
C ASN A 712 7.67 -24.30 -8.41
N LYS A 713 8.86 -23.77 -8.13
CA LYS A 713 9.13 -22.32 -8.00
C LYS A 713 8.82 -21.51 -9.27
N THR A 714 8.71 -22.15 -10.43
CA THR A 714 8.28 -21.50 -11.69
C THR A 714 6.78 -21.64 -11.96
N ALA A 715 6.02 -22.05 -10.94
CA ALA A 715 4.59 -22.30 -10.95
C ALA A 715 4.12 -23.39 -11.93
N LYS A 716 5.01 -24.21 -12.50
CA LYS A 716 4.59 -25.41 -13.25
C LYS A 716 4.11 -26.48 -12.27
N GLU A 717 3.16 -27.29 -12.71
CA GLU A 717 2.40 -28.22 -11.89
C GLU A 717 2.46 -29.61 -12.50
N SER A 718 2.54 -30.65 -11.66
CA SER A 718 2.52 -32.04 -12.12
C SER A 718 1.09 -32.48 -12.51
N ASP A 719 0.97 -33.65 -13.14
CA ASP A 719 -0.33 -34.34 -13.12
C ASP A 719 -0.74 -34.64 -11.67
N GLY A 720 -2.05 -34.70 -11.41
CA GLY A 720 -2.59 -34.93 -10.08
C GLY A 720 -2.69 -36.41 -9.74
N VAL A 721 -2.16 -36.83 -8.60
CA VAL A 721 -2.30 -38.19 -8.07
C VAL A 721 -3.67 -38.31 -7.40
N VAL A 722 -4.50 -39.21 -7.93
CA VAL A 722 -5.89 -39.40 -7.51
C VAL A 722 -5.94 -40.19 -6.20
N VAL A 723 -6.76 -39.72 -5.26
CA VAL A 723 -6.98 -40.34 -3.96
C VAL A 723 -8.43 -40.13 -3.53
N SER A 724 -9.06 -41.17 -3.01
CA SER A 724 -10.41 -41.08 -2.44
C SER A 724 -10.35 -41.13 -0.91
N VAL A 725 -11.20 -40.34 -0.27
CA VAL A 725 -11.38 -40.31 1.18
C VAL A 725 -12.84 -40.64 1.47
N THR A 726 -13.06 -41.61 2.34
CA THR A 726 -14.38 -42.04 2.83
C THR A 726 -14.74 -41.36 4.13
#